data_AF-A0A7K5BDM2-F1
#
_entry.id   AF-A0A7K5BDM2-F1
#
_cell.length_a   1.000
_cell.length_b   1.000
_cell.length_c   1.000
_cell.angle_alpha   90.00
_cell.angle_beta   90.00
_cell.angle_gamma   90.00
#
_symmetry.space_group_name_H-M   'P 1'
#
loop_
_entity.id
_entity.type
_entity.pdbx_description
1 polymer ?
#
loop_
_entity_poly.entity_id
_entity_poly.type
_entity_poly.pdbx_seq_one_letter_code
_entity_poly.pdbx_strand_id
1 'polypeptide(L)'
;LLPHGAQRGDAALPAGDDARSAALELGTALRFYGAAVRSLYVTTNGIIAVNEPSSEEKYLGQFPVSFGAIAPFMADLDTTGGRGNVYYREDTSSDVLQLASEYIKRGFPESTFEPSSVVIVTWKLVAPYQAPGQDHIMEEKRNTFQAVLASSDSSSYAIFLYPEDSLQFYSTYSKNGDENIPAMVGFSQASTNYYFWEKPGSYNIIANDEDSIRNLYKSSNAGKQGVWVFEIGSSSDSIVPAKISNILESLDPDEEDQEMTSKPFMSDYGSTEITQQYITSSTDSTEEDQHHVTYSVPQLATEDFLTPYQDVTGTPSTESFYSPQDFPTAKAPPRQFQVQRFPPQQPQVIDVEEFDETGIVFRYHTDVQQTCANNRHQCSVHAICTDYPNGFCCSCIAGYKGNGRQCVAEGSPQRVNGKVRGRIFVGNNPIPITFENTDLHSYVVMNQGRAYTAISTIPETLGYSLLPLASIGGIIGWMFAVEQQGYKNGFSVTGGEFTRQTEVTFLGNNEKLVIKQKFSGIDEHGHLTISTEMEGRIPEIPSGASVHIEPYTELYHTSSSVITSSSTREYTVTEPERDGVASTYTGAYQWRQTISFDECIHDDSHHAAPATQQLSVDSVFVLYNRDEQILRYAMSNSIGPISDGSADINRNPCYTGTHNCDTNAVCRPGTGNHFFCECSIGFRGDGNVCYDIDECLEQPGLCGSNADCNNQPGTYRCECVEGYQFAADGRTCVAVEYTVNHCQRGTHDCDIPQRAQCVYTGGSAYICTCLPGFLGDGRACEDVDECQQGHCHPDAFCYNTPGSFSCQCKAGYRGDGFRCVLG
;
A
#
# COMPACT_ATOMS: atom_id res chain seq x y z
N LEU A 1 5.99 35.48 -1.03
CA LEU A 1 4.95 36.16 -0.24
C LEU A 1 4.25 37.18 -1.12
N LEU A 2 2.94 37.33 -0.97
CA LEU A 2 2.17 38.46 -1.49
C LEU A 2 2.52 39.75 -0.73
N PRO A 3 2.25 40.94 -1.31
CA PRO A 3 2.50 42.23 -0.66
C PRO A 3 1.74 42.36 0.67
N HIS A 4 2.41 42.80 1.73
CA HIS A 4 1.88 42.84 3.10
C HIS A 4 2.56 43.94 3.95
N GLY A 5 2.01 44.17 5.15
CA GLY A 5 2.46 45.16 6.13
C GLY A 5 1.76 46.50 5.98
N ALA A 6 1.78 47.33 7.04
CA ALA A 6 0.97 48.56 7.15
C ALA A 6 1.10 49.57 5.98
N GLN A 7 2.20 49.55 5.21
CA GLN A 7 2.35 50.37 3.99
C GLN A 7 1.39 49.97 2.85
N ARG A 8 0.79 48.77 2.91
CA ARG A 8 -0.26 48.28 2.00
C ARG A 8 -1.68 48.41 2.56
N GLY A 9 -1.83 48.99 3.77
CA GLY A 9 -3.13 49.16 4.43
C GLY A 9 -3.50 48.03 5.39
N ASP A 10 -2.65 47.02 5.56
CA ASP A 10 -2.87 45.88 6.46
C ASP A 10 -3.18 46.33 7.90
N ALA A 11 -4.20 45.72 8.52
CA ALA A 11 -4.37 45.79 9.95
C ALA A 11 -3.24 45.02 10.64
N ALA A 12 -2.70 45.59 11.72
CA ALA A 12 -1.73 44.93 12.58
C ALA A 12 -2.44 44.44 13.85
N LEU A 13 -2.23 43.17 14.18
CA LEU A 13 -2.72 42.58 15.43
C LEU A 13 -1.93 43.19 16.62
N PRO A 14 -2.57 43.54 17.75
CA PRO A 14 -1.86 44.10 18.92
C PRO A 14 -0.75 43.18 19.41
N ALA A 15 0.44 43.76 19.67
CA ALA A 15 1.58 43.00 20.18
C ALA A 15 1.30 42.43 21.58
N GLY A 16 1.50 41.12 21.73
CA GLY A 16 1.25 40.39 22.96
C GLY A 16 1.41 38.87 22.78
N ASP A 17 1.11 38.17 23.87
CA ASP A 17 0.92 36.72 23.95
C ASP A 17 -0.58 36.42 23.77
N ASP A 18 -0.92 35.31 23.11
CA ASP A 18 -2.29 34.82 22.84
C ASP A 18 -3.30 35.83 22.25
N ALA A 19 -2.82 36.91 21.63
CA ALA A 19 -3.67 37.97 21.13
C ALA A 19 -4.46 37.52 19.89
N ARG A 20 -5.73 37.94 19.81
CA ARG A 20 -6.64 37.67 18.68
C ARG A 20 -7.19 38.97 18.09
N SER A 21 -7.47 38.96 16.79
CA SER A 21 -8.11 40.09 16.11
C SER A 21 -9.57 40.27 16.56
N ALA A 22 -10.13 41.45 16.28
CA ALA A 22 -11.57 41.57 16.12
C ALA A 22 -12.04 40.75 14.89
N ALA A 23 -13.34 40.50 14.78
CA ALA A 23 -13.93 39.85 13.61
C ALA A 23 -13.60 40.63 12.33
N LEU A 24 -12.89 39.99 11.41
CA LEU A 24 -12.67 40.48 10.05
C LEU A 24 -13.89 40.09 9.21
N GLU A 25 -14.88 40.99 9.15
CA GLU A 25 -16.05 40.85 8.28
C GLU A 25 -15.62 40.90 6.80
N LEU A 26 -15.98 39.88 6.02
CA LEU A 26 -15.58 39.72 4.63
C LEU A 26 -16.63 40.29 3.65
N GLY A 27 -16.16 41.00 2.62
CA GLY A 27 -16.96 41.42 1.49
C GLY A 27 -17.43 40.25 0.62
N THR A 28 -16.59 39.23 0.44
CA THR A 28 -16.96 37.95 -0.18
C THR A 28 -16.90 36.81 0.83
N ALA A 29 -17.97 36.03 0.94
CA ALA A 29 -18.00 34.90 1.88
C ALA A 29 -16.98 33.82 1.48
N LEU A 30 -16.15 33.40 2.42
CA LEU A 30 -15.22 32.28 2.26
C LEU A 30 -15.99 30.97 2.38
N ARG A 31 -15.78 30.02 1.45
CA ARG A 31 -16.31 28.65 1.59
C ARG A 31 -15.31 27.77 2.33
N PHE A 32 -15.76 27.13 3.40
CA PHE A 32 -14.93 26.27 4.24
C PHE A 32 -15.74 25.07 4.74
N TYR A 33 -15.35 23.85 4.36
CA TYR A 33 -16.13 22.62 4.60
C TYR A 33 -17.63 22.80 4.27
N GLY A 34 -17.92 23.14 3.01
CA GLY A 34 -19.28 23.41 2.48
C GLY A 34 -19.94 24.71 2.98
N ALA A 35 -19.64 25.15 4.20
CA ALA A 35 -20.25 26.31 4.83
C ALA A 35 -19.74 27.66 4.29
N ALA A 36 -20.61 28.67 4.25
CA ALA A 36 -20.28 30.03 3.85
C ALA A 36 -19.97 30.91 5.06
N VAL A 37 -18.67 31.17 5.28
CA VAL A 37 -18.11 31.96 6.37
C VAL A 37 -18.08 33.43 5.98
N ARG A 38 -18.54 34.32 6.87
CA ARG A 38 -18.54 35.79 6.65
C ARG A 38 -17.60 36.58 7.55
N SER A 39 -17.07 35.98 8.61
CA SER A 39 -16.10 36.64 9.47
C SER A 39 -14.99 35.69 9.93
N LEU A 40 -13.77 36.23 10.02
CA LEU A 40 -12.56 35.50 10.41
C LEU A 40 -11.92 36.13 11.65
N TYR A 41 -11.22 35.33 12.43
CA TYR A 41 -10.41 35.77 13.57
C TYR A 41 -8.97 35.29 13.37
N VAL A 42 -8.01 36.21 13.36
CA VAL A 42 -6.58 35.90 13.28
C VAL A 42 -6.00 35.86 14.70
N THR A 43 -5.11 34.90 14.98
CA THR A 43 -4.39 34.81 16.27
C THR A 43 -2.88 35.05 16.09
N THR A 44 -2.19 35.39 17.19
CA THR A 44 -0.72 35.31 17.28
C THR A 44 -0.22 33.92 16.93
N ASN A 45 -0.88 32.90 17.48
CA ASN A 45 -0.50 31.48 17.50
C ASN A 45 -0.73 30.76 16.15
N GLY A 46 -0.68 31.50 15.03
CA GLY A 46 -0.63 30.95 13.67
C GLY A 46 -1.93 30.33 13.15
N ILE A 47 -3.08 30.76 13.66
CA ILE A 47 -4.42 30.26 13.27
C ILE A 47 -5.27 31.39 12.66
N ILE A 48 -6.07 31.04 11.65
CA ILE A 48 -7.24 31.79 11.20
C ILE A 48 -8.48 30.98 11.56
N ALA A 49 -9.28 31.45 12.52
CA ALA A 49 -10.52 30.80 12.93
C ALA A 49 -11.73 31.36 12.15
N VAL A 50 -12.66 30.49 11.75
CA VAL A 50 -13.91 30.85 11.03
C VAL A 50 -15.10 31.10 11.96
N ASN A 51 -14.90 30.89 13.26
CA ASN A 51 -15.79 31.24 14.36
C ASN A 51 -14.94 31.63 15.58
N GLU A 52 -15.54 32.14 16.65
CA GLU A 52 -14.77 32.67 17.79
C GLU A 52 -13.93 31.56 18.45
N PRO A 53 -12.58 31.70 18.52
CA PRO A 53 -11.72 30.66 19.05
C PRO A 53 -11.83 30.52 20.57
N SER A 54 -11.61 29.30 21.06
CA SER A 54 -11.53 28.98 22.49
C SER A 54 -10.27 29.55 23.14
N SER A 55 -10.16 29.41 24.47
CA SER A 55 -8.94 29.75 25.22
C SER A 55 -7.78 28.85 24.80
N GLU A 56 -6.58 29.43 24.71
CA GLU A 56 -5.35 28.77 24.22
C GLU A 56 -4.99 27.47 24.96
N GLU A 57 -5.12 27.44 26.29
CA GLU A 57 -5.05 26.26 27.15
C GLU A 57 -5.84 25.01 26.66
N LYS A 58 -6.81 25.19 25.74
CA LYS A 58 -7.70 24.13 25.22
C LYS A 58 -7.42 23.76 23.76
N TYR A 59 -6.43 24.35 23.10
CA TYR A 59 -6.15 24.08 21.68
C TYR A 59 -4.66 23.93 21.33
N LEU A 60 -3.73 24.53 22.08
CA LEU A 60 -2.31 24.25 21.84
C LEU A 60 -1.95 22.81 22.20
N GLY A 61 -1.17 22.16 21.33
CA GLY A 61 -0.88 20.72 21.39
C GLY A 61 -2.06 19.80 21.09
N GLN A 62 -3.27 20.32 20.84
CA GLN A 62 -4.49 19.53 20.65
C GLN A 62 -5.14 19.85 19.31
N PHE A 63 -4.69 19.15 18.25
CA PHE A 63 -5.32 19.20 16.93
C PHE A 63 -5.99 17.85 16.61
N PRO A 64 -7.24 17.80 16.11
CA PRO A 64 -8.10 18.92 15.73
C PRO A 64 -8.57 19.79 16.90
N VAL A 65 -8.68 21.09 16.64
CA VAL A 65 -9.23 22.06 17.60
C VAL A 65 -10.76 22.09 17.49
N SER A 66 -11.46 22.41 18.59
CA SER A 66 -12.94 22.35 18.65
C SER A 66 -13.67 23.43 17.83
N PHE A 67 -12.97 24.47 17.40
CA PHE A 67 -13.51 25.52 16.53
C PHE A 67 -13.03 25.32 15.08
N GLY A 68 -13.66 26.01 14.13
CA GLY A 68 -13.27 25.92 12.73
C GLY A 68 -11.98 26.70 12.50
N ALA A 69 -10.92 26.04 12.05
CA ALA A 69 -9.56 26.58 12.01
C ALA A 69 -8.85 26.27 10.70
N ILE A 70 -8.16 27.28 10.17
CA ILE A 70 -7.16 27.18 9.12
C ILE A 70 -5.80 27.50 9.78
N ALA A 71 -4.96 26.49 9.92
CA ALA A 71 -3.69 26.57 10.65
C ALA A 71 -2.50 26.44 9.68
N PRO A 72 -1.94 27.56 9.16
CA PRO A 72 -0.69 27.56 8.41
C PRO A 72 0.55 27.25 9.27
N PHE A 73 0.54 27.52 10.58
CA PHE A 73 1.63 27.15 11.51
C PHE A 73 1.13 27.33 12.97
N MET A 74 0.33 26.40 13.49
CA MET A 74 -0.16 26.47 14.87
C MET A 74 0.98 26.14 15.85
N ALA A 75 1.35 27.10 16.68
CA ALA A 75 2.39 26.99 17.72
C ALA A 75 2.20 28.09 18.78
N ASP A 76 2.92 28.00 19.91
CA ASP A 76 2.90 29.06 20.94
C ASP A 76 3.80 30.24 20.51
N LEU A 77 3.20 31.36 20.10
CA LEU A 77 3.88 32.43 19.35
C LEU A 77 3.79 33.80 20.03
N ASP A 78 4.90 34.23 20.62
CA ASP A 78 5.03 35.51 21.30
C ASP A 78 5.35 36.66 20.33
N THR A 79 4.55 37.73 20.38
CA THR A 79 4.82 39.00 19.66
C THR A 79 5.12 40.17 20.61
N THR A 80 5.12 39.93 21.93
CA THR A 80 5.35 40.92 22.99
C THR A 80 6.71 41.60 22.83
N GLY A 81 6.82 42.86 23.25
CA GLY A 81 8.06 43.63 23.16
C GLY A 81 8.54 43.92 21.73
N GLY A 82 7.75 43.58 20.70
CA GLY A 82 8.13 43.72 19.29
C GLY A 82 8.81 42.48 18.70
N ARG A 83 8.66 41.30 19.32
CA ARG A 83 9.20 40.00 18.85
C ARG A 83 8.44 39.41 17.64
N GLY A 84 7.91 40.28 16.77
CA GLY A 84 7.14 39.92 15.58
C GLY A 84 5.93 40.81 15.38
N ASN A 85 5.27 40.66 14.23
CA ASN A 85 4.01 41.32 13.90
C ASN A 85 3.12 40.36 13.10
N VAL A 86 1.81 40.36 13.37
CA VAL A 86 0.83 39.69 12.51
C VAL A 86 0.04 40.74 11.73
N TYR A 87 0.08 40.66 10.41
CA TYR A 87 -0.62 41.57 9.49
C TYR A 87 -1.74 40.84 8.77
N TYR A 88 -2.91 41.48 8.63
CA TYR A 88 -4.04 40.91 7.90
C TYR A 88 -4.84 41.96 7.12
N ARG A 89 -5.37 41.57 5.94
CA ARG A 89 -6.39 42.32 5.19
C ARG A 89 -7.20 41.41 4.27
N GLU A 90 -8.43 41.83 3.96
CA GLU A 90 -9.10 41.43 2.71
C GLU A 90 -8.60 42.38 1.59
N ASP A 91 -8.37 41.83 0.40
CA ASP A 91 -7.87 42.56 -0.77
C ASP A 91 -8.63 42.13 -2.04
N THR A 92 -8.98 43.12 -2.86
CA THR A 92 -9.72 42.95 -4.13
C THR A 92 -8.99 43.63 -5.31
N SER A 93 -7.73 44.01 -5.12
CA SER A 93 -6.88 44.59 -6.18
C SER A 93 -6.50 43.55 -7.23
N SER A 94 -6.59 43.91 -8.51
CA SER A 94 -6.45 42.97 -9.62
C SER A 94 -5.06 42.32 -9.71
N ASP A 95 -4.01 43.00 -9.26
CA ASP A 95 -2.65 42.45 -9.17
C ASP A 95 -2.53 41.36 -8.09
N VAL A 96 -3.26 41.49 -6.98
CA VAL A 96 -3.33 40.47 -5.92
C VAL A 96 -4.22 39.30 -6.33
N LEU A 97 -5.39 39.57 -6.93
CA LEU A 97 -6.30 38.54 -7.42
C LEU A 97 -5.66 37.67 -8.52
N GLN A 98 -4.94 38.30 -9.46
CA GLN A 98 -4.20 37.59 -10.51
C GLN A 98 -3.10 36.70 -9.89
N LEU A 99 -2.27 37.23 -8.99
CA LEU A 99 -1.20 36.47 -8.36
C LEU A 99 -1.71 35.27 -7.56
N ALA A 100 -2.86 35.39 -6.89
CA ALA A 100 -3.53 34.25 -6.25
C ALA A 100 -4.04 33.21 -7.27
N SER A 101 -4.64 33.65 -8.39
CA SER A 101 -5.07 32.75 -9.48
C SER A 101 -3.88 32.01 -10.11
N GLU A 102 -2.72 32.65 -10.30
CA GLU A 102 -1.49 32.02 -10.80
C GLU A 102 -0.94 30.94 -9.86
N TYR A 103 -1.06 31.12 -8.54
CA TYR A 103 -0.73 30.06 -7.58
C TYR A 103 -1.70 28.89 -7.64
N ILE A 104 -3.01 29.16 -7.74
CA ILE A 104 -4.05 28.12 -7.79
C ILE A 104 -3.94 27.28 -9.07
N LYS A 105 -3.77 27.93 -10.23
CA LYS A 105 -3.63 27.27 -11.54
C LYS A 105 -2.36 26.40 -11.67
N ARG A 106 -1.36 26.55 -10.79
CA ARG A 106 -0.21 25.62 -10.70
C ARG A 106 -0.54 24.32 -9.96
N GLY A 107 -1.39 24.39 -8.93
CA GLY A 107 -1.83 23.21 -8.17
C GLY A 107 -3.06 22.51 -8.78
N PHE A 108 -3.87 23.26 -9.52
CA PHE A 108 -5.11 22.83 -10.16
C PHE A 108 -5.19 23.37 -11.60
N PRO A 109 -4.43 22.81 -12.56
CA PRO A 109 -4.34 23.33 -13.93
C PRO A 109 -5.68 23.29 -14.69
N GLU A 110 -6.54 22.30 -14.39
CA GLU A 110 -7.89 22.18 -14.95
C GLU A 110 -8.91 23.15 -14.32
N SER A 111 -8.52 23.92 -13.29
CA SER A 111 -9.45 24.82 -12.59
C SER A 111 -9.60 26.15 -13.31
N THR A 112 -10.84 26.45 -13.70
CA THR A 112 -11.26 27.75 -14.27
C THR A 112 -11.46 28.84 -13.19
N PHE A 113 -10.97 28.62 -11.96
CA PHE A 113 -11.17 29.52 -10.83
C PHE A 113 -10.48 30.88 -11.01
N GLU A 114 -11.27 31.94 -10.81
CA GLU A 114 -10.82 33.32 -10.68
C GLU A 114 -11.38 33.88 -9.36
N PRO A 115 -10.53 34.35 -8.43
CA PRO A 115 -10.99 34.87 -7.15
C PRO A 115 -11.60 36.26 -7.30
N SER A 116 -12.72 36.50 -6.61
CA SER A 116 -13.33 37.84 -6.48
C SER A 116 -12.80 38.60 -5.25
N SER A 117 -12.28 37.90 -4.26
CA SER A 117 -11.63 38.47 -3.08
C SER A 117 -10.52 37.54 -2.55
N VAL A 118 -9.50 38.12 -1.92
CA VAL A 118 -8.39 37.39 -1.30
C VAL A 118 -8.10 37.95 0.09
N VAL A 119 -8.17 37.11 1.13
CA VAL A 119 -7.69 37.44 2.47
C VAL A 119 -6.21 37.06 2.59
N ILE A 120 -5.35 38.00 2.96
CA ILE A 120 -3.93 37.77 3.21
C ILE A 120 -3.70 37.89 4.72
N VAL A 121 -3.04 36.89 5.31
CA VAL A 121 -2.57 36.92 6.70
C VAL A 121 -1.10 36.54 6.76
N THR A 122 -0.28 37.40 7.35
CA THR A 122 1.19 37.25 7.38
C THR A 122 1.71 37.36 8.81
N TRP A 123 2.28 36.29 9.33
CA TRP A 123 3.05 36.28 10.56
C TRP A 123 4.49 36.59 10.19
N LYS A 124 4.99 37.75 10.62
CA LYS A 124 6.28 38.29 10.19
C LYS A 124 7.23 38.41 11.36
N LEU A 125 8.34 37.67 11.26
CA LEU A 125 9.40 37.58 12.26
C LEU A 125 8.85 37.33 13.67
N VAL A 126 7.92 36.37 13.81
CA VAL A 126 7.34 35.96 15.10
C VAL A 126 8.31 35.05 15.86
N ALA A 127 8.34 35.17 17.18
CA ALA A 127 9.20 34.38 18.06
C ALA A 127 8.42 33.21 18.69
N PRO A 128 9.10 32.16 19.18
CA PRO A 128 8.48 31.18 20.06
C PRO A 128 8.20 31.80 21.43
N TYR A 129 7.13 31.36 22.09
CA TYR A 129 6.96 31.60 23.53
C TYR A 129 8.10 30.92 24.32
N GLN A 130 8.50 31.54 25.44
CA GLN A 130 9.54 31.04 26.34
C GLN A 130 9.17 31.34 27.80
N ALA A 131 9.23 30.32 28.65
CA ALA A 131 9.14 30.51 30.10
C ALA A 131 10.35 31.31 30.64
N PRO A 132 10.17 32.17 31.66
CA PRO A 132 11.22 33.06 32.15
C PRO A 132 12.31 32.29 32.93
N GLY A 133 13.36 31.86 32.22
CA GLY A 133 14.56 31.28 32.83
C GLY A 133 15.38 30.30 31.99
N GLN A 134 14.97 29.99 30.74
CA GLN A 134 15.62 28.95 29.92
C GLN A 134 16.07 29.41 28.52
N ASP A 135 17.22 28.84 28.15
CA ASP A 135 17.93 28.83 26.87
C ASP A 135 17.87 30.08 25.94
N HIS A 136 18.95 30.86 26.00
CA HIS A 136 19.19 32.02 25.13
C HIS A 136 19.21 31.68 23.62
N ILE A 137 19.42 30.42 23.23
CA ILE A 137 19.55 30.02 21.82
C ILE A 137 18.21 30.14 21.06
N MET A 138 17.07 30.03 21.75
CA MET A 138 15.76 30.25 21.13
C MET A 138 15.29 31.71 21.15
N GLU A 139 15.92 32.59 21.95
CA GLU A 139 15.54 34.00 22.05
C GLU A 139 15.71 34.78 20.74
N GLU A 140 16.62 34.35 19.85
CA GLU A 140 16.93 35.01 18.57
C GLU A 140 16.14 34.45 17.37
N LYS A 141 15.61 33.23 17.45
CA LYS A 141 14.95 32.54 16.32
C LYS A 141 13.62 33.21 15.94
N ARG A 142 13.39 33.44 14.64
CA ARG A 142 12.17 34.08 14.11
C ARG A 142 11.60 33.33 12.91
N ASN A 143 10.28 33.10 12.91
CA ASN A 143 9.57 32.52 11.79
C ASN A 143 8.84 33.60 10.97
N THR A 144 8.72 33.39 9.66
CA THR A 144 7.90 34.20 8.76
C THR A 144 7.15 33.31 7.78
N PHE A 145 5.82 33.37 7.81
CA PHE A 145 4.94 32.57 6.96
C PHE A 145 3.66 33.35 6.64
N GLN A 146 2.96 32.94 5.59
CA GLN A 146 1.78 33.63 5.10
C GLN A 146 0.71 32.64 4.64
N ALA A 147 -0.53 32.89 5.02
CA ALA A 147 -1.71 32.26 4.45
C ALA A 147 -2.44 33.26 3.55
N VAL A 148 -2.95 32.75 2.44
CA VAL A 148 -3.71 33.50 1.45
C VAL A 148 -4.98 32.71 1.14
N LEU A 149 -6.15 33.23 1.50
CA LEU A 149 -7.44 32.58 1.32
C LEU A 149 -8.16 33.27 0.16
N ALA A 150 -8.34 32.57 -0.94
CA ALA A 150 -8.91 33.09 -2.18
C ALA A 150 -10.37 32.62 -2.33
N SER A 151 -11.30 33.56 -2.43
CA SER A 151 -12.75 33.30 -2.44
C SER A 151 -13.39 33.62 -3.79
N SER A 152 -14.41 32.85 -4.15
CA SER A 152 -15.40 33.17 -5.20
C SER A 152 -16.81 32.82 -4.72
N ASP A 153 -17.84 33.11 -5.54
CA ASP A 153 -19.23 32.76 -5.21
C ASP A 153 -19.46 31.24 -5.06
N SER A 154 -18.65 30.40 -5.73
CA SER A 154 -18.85 28.95 -5.86
C SER A 154 -17.84 28.09 -5.11
N SER A 155 -16.58 28.54 -4.96
CA SER A 155 -15.53 27.79 -4.26
C SER A 155 -14.53 28.70 -3.56
N SER A 156 -13.60 28.12 -2.79
CA SER A 156 -12.51 28.83 -2.14
C SER A 156 -11.27 27.95 -1.97
N TYR A 157 -10.09 28.57 -2.06
CA TYR A 157 -8.79 27.93 -1.96
C TYR A 157 -7.94 28.57 -0.87
N ALA A 158 -7.12 27.78 -0.18
CA ALA A 158 -6.05 28.26 0.69
C ALA A 158 -4.69 28.03 0.03
N ILE A 159 -3.82 29.03 0.12
CA ILE A 159 -2.41 28.96 -0.26
C ILE A 159 -1.58 29.25 0.99
N PHE A 160 -0.71 28.32 1.39
CA PHE A 160 0.30 28.56 2.42
C PHE A 160 1.66 28.80 1.76
N LEU A 161 2.39 29.80 2.26
CA LEU A 161 3.64 30.28 1.68
C LEU A 161 4.74 30.36 2.76
N TYR A 162 5.75 29.51 2.63
CA TYR A 162 6.94 29.45 3.47
C TYR A 162 8.16 29.78 2.60
N PRO A 163 8.70 31.01 2.63
CA PRO A 163 9.91 31.34 1.89
C PRO A 163 11.14 30.51 2.34
N GLU A 164 12.16 30.47 1.49
CA GLU A 164 13.49 29.94 1.85
C GLU A 164 14.01 30.61 3.13
N ASP A 165 14.63 29.81 4.01
CA ASP A 165 15.17 30.19 5.33
C ASP A 165 14.20 30.92 6.28
N SER A 166 12.88 30.88 6.02
CA SER A 166 11.88 31.63 6.79
C SER A 166 11.37 30.92 8.05
N LEU A 167 11.70 29.64 8.24
CA LEU A 167 11.37 28.86 9.43
C LEU A 167 12.67 28.50 10.16
N GLN A 168 12.86 29.04 11.36
CA GLN A 168 14.07 28.89 12.17
C GLN A 168 13.83 28.04 13.44
N PHE A 169 12.57 27.91 13.85
CA PHE A 169 12.08 26.96 14.85
C PHE A 169 10.86 26.21 14.30
N TYR A 170 10.65 25.00 14.80
CA TYR A 170 9.62 24.06 14.34
C TYR A 170 8.77 23.51 15.49
N SER A 171 9.10 23.91 16.72
CA SER A 171 8.56 23.43 17.98
C SER A 171 8.63 24.56 19.04
N THR A 172 7.72 24.53 20.02
CA THR A 172 7.51 25.56 21.05
C THR A 172 7.17 24.94 22.41
N TYR A 173 7.72 25.47 23.51
CA TYR A 173 7.44 24.98 24.86
C TYR A 173 6.01 25.27 25.32
N SER A 174 5.42 24.35 26.08
CA SER A 174 4.12 24.55 26.71
C SER A 174 4.19 25.51 27.91
N LYS A 175 3.24 26.43 28.02
CA LYS A 175 3.00 27.23 29.25
C LYS A 175 2.68 26.38 30.49
N ASN A 176 2.29 25.11 30.31
CA ASN A 176 1.80 24.22 31.38
C ASN A 176 2.73 23.02 31.71
N GLY A 177 3.92 22.90 31.10
CA GLY A 177 4.88 21.83 31.43
C GLY A 177 6.17 21.87 30.61
N ASP A 178 7.20 21.15 31.05
CA ASP A 178 8.55 21.13 30.47
C ASP A 178 8.66 20.44 29.08
N GLU A 179 7.53 20.22 28.40
CA GLU A 179 7.46 19.52 27.10
C GLU A 179 7.50 20.51 25.93
N ASN A 180 8.28 20.16 24.90
CA ASN A 180 8.42 20.93 23.66
C ASN A 180 7.43 20.38 22.61
N ILE A 181 6.43 21.18 22.26
CA ILE A 181 5.33 20.79 21.37
C ILE A 181 5.71 21.14 19.92
N PRO A 182 5.68 20.21 18.95
CA PRO A 182 5.90 20.53 17.54
C PRO A 182 4.76 21.41 17.01
N ALA A 183 5.10 22.32 16.09
CA ALA A 183 4.09 23.10 15.39
C ALA A 183 3.19 22.18 14.53
N MET A 184 1.98 22.64 14.23
CA MET A 184 0.99 21.86 13.48
C MET A 184 0.43 22.67 12.31
N VAL A 185 0.32 22.05 11.13
CA VAL A 185 -0.27 22.63 9.93
C VAL A 185 -1.47 21.79 9.50
N GLY A 186 -2.61 22.42 9.25
CA GLY A 186 -3.84 21.70 8.94
C GLY A 186 -5.10 22.56 8.84
N PHE A 187 -6.22 21.87 8.71
CA PHE A 187 -7.57 22.41 8.69
C PHE A 187 -8.45 21.64 9.68
N SER A 188 -9.31 22.33 10.41
CA SER A 188 -10.31 21.75 11.32
C SER A 188 -11.67 22.38 11.05
N GLN A 189 -12.72 21.58 10.94
CA GLN A 189 -14.11 22.03 10.98
C GLN A 189 -14.55 22.15 12.45
N ALA A 190 -15.40 23.13 12.76
CA ALA A 190 -15.92 23.29 14.12
C ALA A 190 -16.70 22.04 14.59
N SER A 191 -16.59 21.73 15.88
CA SER A 191 -17.43 20.72 16.51
C SER A 191 -18.91 21.14 16.49
N THR A 192 -19.80 20.15 16.47
CA THR A 192 -21.26 20.37 16.57
C THR A 192 -21.78 19.82 17.88
N ASN A 193 -22.09 20.72 18.81
CA ASN A 193 -22.63 20.38 20.12
C ASN A 193 -24.13 20.07 20.04
N TYR A 194 -24.49 18.81 20.31
CA TYR A 194 -25.85 18.38 20.60
C TYR A 194 -26.06 18.32 22.12
N TYR A 195 -27.32 18.24 22.55
CA TYR A 195 -27.76 18.43 23.95
C TYR A 195 -27.03 17.61 25.04
N PHE A 196 -26.31 16.54 24.68
CA PHE A 196 -25.53 15.70 25.61
C PHE A 196 -24.16 15.23 25.08
N TRP A 197 -23.80 15.53 23.83
CA TRP A 197 -22.56 15.03 23.19
C TRP A 197 -22.03 16.05 22.16
N GLU A 198 -20.71 16.14 22.06
CA GLU A 198 -19.99 16.98 21.09
C GLU A 198 -19.56 16.12 19.90
N LYS A 199 -20.07 16.39 18.70
CA LYS A 199 -19.62 15.72 17.48
C LYS A 199 -18.36 16.42 16.97
N PRO A 200 -17.20 15.76 16.88
CA PRO A 200 -15.99 16.37 16.32
C PRO A 200 -16.21 16.70 14.83
N GLY A 201 -15.71 17.85 14.39
CA GLY A 201 -15.73 18.25 12.98
C GLY A 201 -14.69 17.48 12.16
N SER A 202 -14.89 17.44 10.84
CA SER A 202 -13.89 16.91 9.90
C SER A 202 -12.60 17.73 9.95
N TYR A 203 -11.45 17.07 9.91
CA TYR A 203 -10.14 17.73 9.98
C TYR A 203 -9.14 17.09 9.03
N ASN A 204 -8.07 17.82 8.69
CA ASN A 204 -6.99 17.40 7.80
C ASN A 204 -5.67 17.91 8.38
N ILE A 205 -4.73 17.01 8.67
CA ILE A 205 -3.38 17.35 9.12
C ILE A 205 -2.42 17.26 7.92
N ILE A 206 -1.54 18.26 7.79
CA ILE A 206 -0.53 18.36 6.72
C ILE A 206 0.87 18.08 7.28
N ALA A 207 1.15 18.58 8.48
CA ALA A 207 2.39 18.34 9.24
C ALA A 207 2.11 18.53 10.73
N ASN A 208 2.71 17.71 11.60
CA ASN A 208 2.53 17.77 13.05
C ASN A 208 3.73 17.26 13.86
N ASP A 209 4.90 17.17 13.22
CA ASP A 209 6.19 16.78 13.78
C ASP A 209 7.29 17.74 13.28
N GLU A 210 8.41 17.82 13.99
CA GLU A 210 9.46 18.81 13.69
C GLU A 210 10.05 18.66 12.28
N ASP A 211 10.20 17.45 11.72
CA ASP A 211 10.83 17.27 10.41
C ASP A 211 9.85 17.49 9.25
N SER A 212 8.57 17.13 9.37
CA SER A 212 7.54 17.54 8.41
C SER A 212 7.38 19.07 8.37
N ILE A 213 7.39 19.72 9.55
CA ILE A 213 7.34 21.19 9.66
C ILE A 213 8.60 21.83 9.05
N ARG A 214 9.79 21.27 9.32
CA ARG A 214 11.07 21.71 8.75
C ARG A 214 11.11 21.58 7.23
N ASN A 215 10.42 20.60 6.65
CA ASN A 215 10.37 20.38 5.21
C ASN A 215 9.32 21.25 4.48
N LEU A 216 8.47 22.03 5.19
CA LEU A 216 7.44 22.87 4.56
C LEU A 216 7.95 23.88 3.52
N TYR A 217 9.16 24.42 3.69
CA TYR A 217 9.77 25.35 2.73
C TYR A 217 10.48 24.64 1.56
N LYS A 218 10.83 23.36 1.71
CA LYS A 218 11.50 22.54 0.68
C LYS A 218 10.51 21.82 -0.23
N SER A 219 9.43 21.33 0.37
CA SER A 219 8.38 20.55 -0.30
C SER A 219 7.27 21.46 -0.85
N SER A 220 6.40 20.88 -1.69
CA SER A 220 5.26 21.56 -2.33
C SER A 220 4.27 20.53 -2.88
N ASN A 221 2.99 20.89 -2.95
CA ASN A 221 1.99 20.17 -3.74
C ASN A 221 1.55 20.94 -5.02
N ALA A 222 2.18 22.07 -5.32
CA ALA A 222 1.82 23.00 -6.39
C ALA A 222 3.02 23.43 -7.27
N GLY A 223 4.02 22.55 -7.39
CA GLY A 223 5.13 22.70 -8.34
C GLY A 223 6.14 23.82 -8.01
N LYS A 224 6.17 24.32 -6.77
CA LYS A 224 7.18 25.29 -6.33
C LYS A 224 7.44 25.15 -4.83
N GLN A 225 8.70 24.90 -4.46
CA GLN A 225 9.15 24.76 -3.07
C GLN A 225 8.60 25.88 -2.17
N GLY A 226 8.07 25.51 -1.01
CA GLY A 226 7.49 26.45 -0.05
C GLY A 226 6.08 26.95 -0.40
N VAL A 227 5.47 26.44 -1.48
CA VAL A 227 4.10 26.77 -1.89
C VAL A 227 3.21 25.54 -1.73
N TRP A 228 2.14 25.70 -0.95
CA TRP A 228 1.13 24.66 -0.74
C TRP A 228 -0.25 25.21 -1.06
N VAL A 229 -1.04 24.50 -1.85
CA VAL A 229 -2.37 24.92 -2.34
C VAL A 229 -3.41 23.85 -2.03
N PHE A 230 -4.57 24.27 -1.55
CA PHE A 230 -5.68 23.41 -1.16
C PHE A 230 -7.00 24.02 -1.62
N GLU A 231 -7.92 23.23 -2.17
CA GLU A 231 -9.33 23.59 -2.24
C GLU A 231 -9.94 23.37 -0.85
N ILE A 232 -10.50 24.41 -0.24
CA ILE A 232 -10.95 24.38 1.16
C ILE A 232 -12.48 24.42 1.32
N GLY A 233 -13.21 24.67 0.23
CA GLY A 233 -14.65 24.53 0.19
C GLY A 233 -15.21 24.80 -1.20
N SER A 234 -15.99 23.85 -1.71
CA SER A 234 -16.79 24.00 -2.92
C SER A 234 -18.18 23.38 -2.68
N SER A 235 -18.59 22.39 -3.48
CA SER A 235 -19.80 21.60 -3.22
C SER A 235 -19.56 20.33 -2.39
N SER A 236 -18.32 20.10 -1.94
CA SER A 236 -17.92 18.98 -1.08
C SER A 236 -17.45 19.43 0.30
N ASP A 237 -17.77 18.65 1.33
CA ASP A 237 -17.38 18.86 2.73
C ASP A 237 -15.95 18.33 3.03
N SER A 238 -15.03 18.50 2.08
CA SER A 238 -13.66 17.99 2.16
C SER A 238 -12.65 19.02 1.68
N ILE A 239 -11.45 18.96 2.27
CA ILE A 239 -10.27 19.69 1.79
C ILE A 239 -9.59 18.84 0.72
N VAL A 240 -9.28 19.41 -0.43
CA VAL A 240 -8.57 18.72 -1.51
C VAL A 240 -7.18 19.35 -1.66
N PRO A 241 -6.08 18.62 -1.39
CA PRO A 241 -4.74 19.11 -1.72
C PRO A 241 -4.54 19.09 -3.24
N ALA A 242 -3.80 20.09 -3.74
CA ALA A 242 -3.30 20.08 -5.11
C ALA A 242 -2.53 18.79 -5.44
N LYS A 243 -2.61 18.35 -6.69
CA LYS A 243 -1.88 17.19 -7.22
C LYS A 243 -1.30 17.55 -8.58
N ILE A 244 0.02 17.49 -8.68
CA ILE A 244 0.71 17.59 -9.96
C ILE A 244 0.50 16.25 -10.69
N SER A 245 -0.11 16.27 -11.87
CA SER A 245 -0.11 15.12 -12.76
C SER A 245 1.30 14.96 -13.36
N ASN A 246 1.94 13.80 -13.20
CA ASN A 246 3.16 13.46 -13.94
C ASN A 246 2.83 13.25 -15.42
N ILE A 247 2.72 14.36 -16.17
CA ILE A 247 2.64 14.41 -17.62
C ILE A 247 3.76 15.34 -18.09
N LEU A 248 5.02 14.90 -17.86
CA LEU A 248 6.23 15.38 -18.55
C LEU A 248 7.51 14.56 -18.19
N GLU A 249 7.38 13.25 -17.97
CA GLU A 249 8.52 12.31 -17.96
C GLU A 249 8.56 11.56 -19.31
N SER A 250 9.00 12.26 -20.36
CA SER A 250 9.16 11.68 -21.71
C SER A 250 10.02 12.53 -22.68
N LEU A 251 11.13 13.10 -22.19
CA LEU A 251 12.27 13.51 -23.01
C LEU A 251 13.57 13.15 -22.29
N ASP A 252 14.51 12.57 -23.02
CA ASP A 252 15.78 12.06 -22.50
C ASP A 252 16.78 13.17 -22.10
N PRO A 253 17.70 12.91 -21.15
CA PRO A 253 18.65 13.91 -20.66
C PRO A 253 19.93 13.99 -21.51
N ASP A 254 19.88 14.71 -22.64
CA ASP A 254 21.05 15.05 -23.47
C ASP A 254 20.94 16.47 -24.08
N GLU A 255 21.49 17.48 -23.39
CA GLU A 255 22.36 18.56 -23.94
C GLU A 255 22.65 19.62 -22.85
N GLU A 256 23.92 20.05 -22.73
CA GLU A 256 24.38 21.04 -21.75
C GLU A 256 24.08 22.51 -22.15
N ASP A 257 24.00 23.36 -21.11
CA ASP A 257 24.04 24.83 -21.11
C ASP A 257 24.41 25.57 -22.43
N GLN A 258 23.46 26.35 -22.95
CA GLN A 258 23.77 27.53 -23.76
C GLN A 258 22.98 28.78 -23.31
N GLU A 259 23.54 29.51 -22.35
CA GLU A 259 23.24 30.93 -22.24
C GLU A 259 23.68 31.66 -23.52
N MET A 260 22.83 32.56 -24.03
CA MET A 260 23.29 33.60 -24.97
C MET A 260 22.81 34.99 -24.55
N THR A 261 23.54 35.59 -23.62
CA THR A 261 23.45 37.01 -23.30
C THR A 261 23.98 37.89 -24.45
N SER A 262 23.50 39.13 -24.56
CA SER A 262 23.79 40.00 -25.69
C SER A 262 25.10 40.81 -25.54
N LYS A 263 26.06 40.50 -26.43
CA LYS A 263 27.10 41.36 -27.07
C LYS A 263 27.16 42.88 -26.70
N PRO A 264 28.32 43.55 -26.92
CA PRO A 264 29.74 43.11 -26.83
C PRO A 264 30.74 44.22 -26.34
N PHE A 265 32.03 43.90 -26.06
CA PHE A 265 33.21 44.66 -26.59
C PHE A 265 34.62 44.10 -26.28
N MET A 266 35.54 44.29 -27.25
CA MET A 266 37.03 44.43 -27.21
C MET A 266 37.96 43.58 -26.30
N SER A 267 38.81 42.75 -26.95
CA SER A 267 40.30 42.81 -27.04
C SER A 267 41.16 43.26 -25.82
N ASP A 268 42.37 42.75 -25.55
CA ASP A 268 43.37 42.13 -26.46
C ASP A 268 44.50 41.36 -25.69
N TYR A 269 45.38 40.66 -26.42
CA TYR A 269 46.69 40.07 -26.04
C TYR A 269 46.80 38.92 -25.00
N GLY A 270 47.64 37.91 -25.33
CA GLY A 270 48.37 37.08 -24.35
C GLY A 270 48.54 35.59 -24.68
N SER A 271 49.64 35.19 -25.33
CA SER A 271 49.94 33.77 -25.62
C SER A 271 51.34 33.34 -25.15
N THR A 272 51.41 32.24 -24.38
CA THR A 272 52.54 31.29 -24.20
C THR A 272 51.97 30.07 -23.44
N GLU A 273 51.90 28.83 -23.95
CA GLU A 273 52.90 27.87 -24.47
C GLU A 273 53.69 27.04 -23.42
N ILE A 274 53.67 25.71 -23.64
CA ILE A 274 54.70 24.69 -23.33
C ILE A 274 54.86 24.22 -21.86
N THR A 275 55.19 22.95 -21.50
CA THR A 275 54.98 21.56 -22.03
C THR A 275 55.44 20.56 -20.93
N GLN A 276 54.84 19.35 -20.86
CA GLN A 276 55.26 18.07 -20.22
C GLN A 276 56.55 17.99 -19.36
N GLN A 277 56.51 17.16 -18.29
CA GLN A 277 57.28 15.90 -18.25
C GLN A 277 56.87 14.90 -17.14
N TYR A 278 57.17 13.61 -17.37
CA TYR A 278 56.97 12.48 -16.45
C TYR A 278 58.20 12.24 -15.55
N ILE A 279 58.00 11.66 -14.36
CA ILE A 279 59.01 10.84 -13.65
C ILE A 279 58.33 9.60 -13.04
N THR A 280 59.00 8.44 -13.08
CA THR A 280 58.65 7.18 -12.41
C THR A 280 59.86 6.63 -11.63
N SER A 281 59.64 5.83 -10.56
CA SER A 281 60.74 5.16 -9.84
C SER A 281 60.31 3.98 -8.94
N SER A 282 61.16 2.94 -8.91
CA SER A 282 61.17 1.74 -8.04
C SER A 282 62.64 1.23 -7.98
N THR A 283 63.08 0.19 -7.25
CA THR A 283 62.51 -0.89 -6.40
C THR A 283 62.87 -0.64 -4.91
N ASP A 284 62.98 -1.54 -3.90
CA ASP A 284 62.94 -3.00 -3.62
C ASP A 284 62.37 -3.19 -2.17
N SER A 285 61.86 -4.31 -1.63
CA SER A 285 62.05 -5.79 -1.73
C SER A 285 63.11 -6.43 -0.79
N THR A 286 62.68 -7.44 0.01
CA THR A 286 63.45 -8.56 0.60
C THR A 286 62.51 -9.59 1.28
N GLU A 287 62.70 -10.88 1.01
CA GLU A 287 61.95 -12.06 1.50
C GLU A 287 62.87 -13.03 2.30
N GLU A 288 62.45 -14.13 2.95
CA GLU A 288 61.14 -14.75 3.28
C GLU A 288 61.26 -15.36 4.72
N ASP A 289 60.28 -16.14 5.21
CA ASP A 289 60.39 -17.61 5.46
C ASP A 289 59.32 -18.11 6.48
N GLN A 290 59.10 -19.43 6.56
CA GLN A 290 57.87 -20.06 7.06
C GLN A 290 58.05 -20.88 8.36
N HIS A 291 56.98 -21.06 9.16
CA HIS A 291 56.56 -22.38 9.70
C HIS A 291 55.27 -22.40 10.55
N HIS A 292 54.71 -23.61 10.73
CA HIS A 292 53.56 -23.96 11.59
C HIS A 292 53.90 -23.91 13.11
N VAL A 293 52.88 -23.73 13.98
CA VAL A 293 52.45 -24.68 15.06
C VAL A 293 51.44 -24.05 16.04
N THR A 294 50.27 -24.71 16.16
CA THR A 294 49.38 -24.98 17.33
C THR A 294 49.11 -23.95 18.45
N TYR A 295 47.83 -23.89 18.86
CA TYR A 295 47.28 -23.26 20.08
C TYR A 295 47.99 -23.64 21.40
N SER A 296 47.94 -22.74 22.39
CA SER A 296 47.91 -23.14 23.82
C SER A 296 47.28 -22.07 24.73
N VAL A 297 46.52 -22.52 25.74
CA VAL A 297 46.00 -21.72 26.85
C VAL A 297 46.61 -22.27 28.15
N PRO A 298 47.21 -21.45 29.03
CA PRO A 298 47.60 -21.89 30.37
C PRO A 298 46.41 -21.88 31.35
N GLN A 299 46.11 -23.03 31.93
CA GLN A 299 45.16 -23.20 33.05
C GLN A 299 45.88 -23.08 34.41
N LEU A 300 45.11 -23.09 35.51
CA LEU A 300 45.20 -24.01 36.66
C LEU A 300 44.06 -23.62 37.65
N ALA A 301 43.41 -24.46 38.46
CA ALA A 301 43.38 -25.91 38.70
C ALA A 301 41.97 -26.20 39.30
N THR A 302 41.19 -27.24 38.91
CA THR A 302 41.19 -28.64 39.41
C THR A 302 41.26 -28.78 40.95
N GLU A 303 40.53 -29.68 41.63
CA GLU A 303 39.70 -30.87 41.26
C GLU A 303 38.49 -30.96 42.26
N ASP A 304 37.58 -31.95 42.35
CA ASP A 304 37.64 -33.40 42.07
C ASP A 304 36.22 -34.04 41.87
N PHE A 305 36.13 -35.38 41.84
CA PHE A 305 35.10 -36.22 41.21
C PHE A 305 33.97 -36.86 42.08
N LEU A 306 33.00 -37.48 41.37
CA LEU A 306 32.17 -38.67 41.71
C LEU A 306 30.76 -38.53 42.37
N THR A 307 29.87 -39.43 41.92
CA THR A 307 28.51 -39.80 42.40
C THR A 307 28.62 -41.04 43.34
N PRO A 308 27.55 -41.71 43.90
CA PRO A 308 26.08 -41.66 43.64
C PRO A 308 25.10 -41.92 44.86
N TYR A 309 23.80 -42.16 44.56
CA TYR A 309 22.77 -42.95 45.29
C TYR A 309 22.05 -42.47 46.60
N GLN A 310 20.71 -42.33 46.48
CA GLN A 310 19.55 -42.70 47.36
C GLN A 310 19.31 -42.24 48.84
N ASP A 311 18.01 -41.99 49.08
CA ASP A 311 17.10 -42.35 50.21
C ASP A 311 17.03 -41.63 51.59
N VAL A 312 15.90 -40.91 51.75
CA VAL A 312 14.91 -40.87 52.88
C VAL A 312 15.37 -40.80 54.35
N THR A 313 15.02 -39.70 55.05
CA THR A 313 14.13 -39.62 56.25
C THR A 313 14.24 -38.27 57.00
N GLY A 314 13.19 -37.88 57.77
CA GLY A 314 13.37 -37.06 58.99
C GLY A 314 12.83 -35.61 59.04
N THR A 315 11.56 -35.44 59.41
CA THR A 315 11.03 -34.27 60.16
C THR A 315 11.11 -34.59 61.69
N PRO A 316 10.62 -33.80 62.70
CA PRO A 316 9.76 -32.61 62.67
C PRO A 316 10.08 -31.53 63.77
N SER A 317 9.03 -30.83 64.25
CA SER A 317 8.89 -29.96 65.45
C SER A 317 9.14 -28.45 65.26
N THR A 318 8.34 -27.50 65.81
CA THR A 318 7.10 -27.64 66.62
C THR A 318 6.08 -26.49 66.37
N GLU A 319 4.84 -26.67 66.83
CA GLU A 319 3.66 -25.82 66.59
C GLU A 319 3.44 -24.71 67.65
N SER A 320 2.58 -23.71 67.39
CA SER A 320 1.22 -23.63 68.02
C SER A 320 0.41 -22.31 67.80
N PHE A 321 -0.84 -22.49 67.36
CA PHE A 321 -2.11 -21.78 67.67
C PHE A 321 -2.18 -20.32 68.18
N TYR A 322 -3.07 -19.51 67.56
CA TYR A 322 -4.34 -19.02 68.15
C TYR A 322 -5.32 -18.48 67.07
N SER A 323 -6.60 -18.25 67.39
CA SER A 323 -7.70 -17.80 66.50
C SER A 323 -8.77 -17.02 67.31
N PRO A 324 -9.58 -16.10 66.74
CA PRO A 324 -11.05 -16.37 66.62
C PRO A 324 -11.89 -15.58 65.56
N GLN A 325 -13.09 -16.16 65.24
CA GLN A 325 -14.39 -15.54 64.86
C GLN A 325 -14.56 -14.86 63.47
N ASP A 326 -15.56 -15.16 62.61
CA ASP A 326 -17.05 -15.38 62.71
C ASP A 326 -17.85 -14.06 62.78
N PHE A 327 -19.03 -13.83 62.16
CA PHE A 327 -19.99 -14.60 61.31
C PHE A 327 -20.93 -13.55 60.57
N PRO A 328 -22.03 -13.86 59.81
CA PRO A 328 -22.66 -15.15 59.42
C PRO A 328 -22.93 -15.34 57.89
N THR A 329 -23.35 -16.54 57.48
CA THR A 329 -23.98 -16.81 56.16
C THR A 329 -25.36 -17.46 56.32
N ALA A 330 -26.27 -17.22 55.37
CA ALA A 330 -27.58 -17.87 55.27
C ALA A 330 -27.71 -18.64 53.95
N LYS A 331 -28.20 -19.88 54.00
CA LYS A 331 -28.31 -20.77 52.82
C LYS A 331 -29.71 -20.73 52.20
N ALA A 332 -29.76 -20.80 50.87
CA ALA A 332 -30.92 -21.31 50.11
C ALA A 332 -30.48 -22.54 49.28
N PRO A 333 -31.37 -23.52 48.99
CA PRO A 333 -30.97 -24.78 48.35
C PRO A 333 -30.84 -24.69 46.82
N PRO A 334 -30.04 -25.56 46.18
CA PRO A 334 -29.94 -25.61 44.72
C PRO A 334 -31.24 -26.11 44.08
N ARG A 335 -31.71 -25.43 43.04
CA ARG A 335 -32.76 -25.95 42.15
C ARG A 335 -32.15 -26.82 41.06
N GLN A 336 -32.66 -28.04 40.92
CA GLN A 336 -32.33 -28.93 39.81
C GLN A 336 -33.00 -28.42 38.52
N PHE A 337 -32.24 -28.29 37.44
CA PHE A 337 -32.81 -28.18 36.09
C PHE A 337 -33.14 -29.59 35.57
N GLN A 338 -34.35 -29.77 35.03
CA GLN A 338 -34.76 -31.03 34.43
C GLN A 338 -34.19 -31.18 33.02
N VAL A 339 -33.52 -32.30 32.76
CA VAL A 339 -33.12 -32.68 31.40
C VAL A 339 -34.37 -33.11 30.62
N GLN A 340 -34.90 -32.22 29.77
CA GLN A 340 -35.93 -32.60 28.81
C GLN A 340 -35.30 -33.47 27.70
N ARG A 341 -35.76 -34.71 27.59
CA ARG A 341 -35.42 -35.59 26.48
C ARG A 341 -36.33 -35.28 25.30
N PHE A 342 -35.75 -34.85 24.17
CA PHE A 342 -36.45 -34.86 22.89
C PHE A 342 -36.56 -36.30 22.36
N PRO A 343 -37.69 -36.69 21.74
CA PRO A 343 -37.83 -38.00 21.11
C PRO A 343 -37.03 -38.08 19.80
N PRO A 344 -36.50 -39.26 19.42
CA PRO A 344 -35.81 -39.41 18.15
C PRO A 344 -36.80 -39.32 16.98
N GLN A 345 -36.61 -38.35 16.10
CA GLN A 345 -37.19 -38.37 14.76
C GLN A 345 -36.17 -38.94 13.76
N GLN A 346 -36.67 -39.60 12.73
CA GLN A 346 -35.84 -40.31 11.74
C GLN A 346 -35.07 -39.32 10.87
N PRO A 347 -33.84 -39.65 10.43
CA PRO A 347 -33.14 -38.85 9.44
C PRO A 347 -33.98 -38.81 8.15
N GLN A 348 -34.43 -37.62 7.75
CA GLN A 348 -34.87 -37.37 6.39
C GLN A 348 -33.62 -37.36 5.50
N VAL A 349 -33.60 -38.20 4.47
CA VAL A 349 -32.53 -38.18 3.47
C VAL A 349 -32.66 -36.89 2.66
N ILE A 350 -31.59 -36.12 2.62
CA ILE A 350 -31.33 -35.14 1.57
C ILE A 350 -30.23 -35.78 0.71
N ASP A 351 -30.46 -35.90 -0.59
CA ASP A 351 -29.48 -36.48 -1.49
C ASP A 351 -28.19 -35.64 -1.46
N VAL A 352 -27.10 -36.29 -1.05
CA VAL A 352 -25.74 -35.86 -1.38
C VAL A 352 -25.40 -36.59 -2.67
N GLU A 353 -25.28 -35.86 -3.77
CA GLU A 353 -24.79 -36.44 -5.03
C GLU A 353 -23.40 -37.06 -4.78
N GLU A 354 -23.21 -38.28 -5.26
CA GLU A 354 -21.99 -39.07 -5.02
C GLU A 354 -20.77 -38.35 -5.59
N PHE A 355 -19.84 -37.95 -4.71
CA PHE A 355 -18.47 -37.62 -5.06
C PHE A 355 -17.54 -38.56 -4.28
N ASP A 356 -16.54 -39.10 -4.99
CA ASP A 356 -16.01 -40.43 -4.73
C ASP A 356 -15.45 -40.72 -3.32
N GLU A 357 -15.57 -41.99 -2.95
CA GLU A 357 -15.04 -42.57 -1.73
C GLU A 357 -13.55 -42.26 -1.52
N THR A 358 -13.22 -41.84 -0.29
CA THR A 358 -11.89 -41.87 0.35
C THR A 358 -10.70 -42.25 -0.54
N GLY A 359 -10.30 -41.32 -1.40
CA GLY A 359 -9.06 -41.38 -2.17
C GLY A 359 -7.81 -41.22 -1.30
N ILE A 360 -7.62 -42.09 -0.30
CA ILE A 360 -6.31 -42.30 0.34
C ILE A 360 -5.43 -43.00 -0.71
N VAL A 361 -4.92 -42.19 -1.64
CA VAL A 361 -3.91 -42.62 -2.59
C VAL A 361 -2.64 -42.85 -1.79
N PHE A 362 -2.46 -44.09 -1.32
CA PHE A 362 -1.16 -44.61 -0.95
C PHE A 362 -0.25 -44.51 -2.18
N ARG A 363 0.39 -43.34 -2.34
CA ARG A 363 1.49 -43.14 -3.28
C ARG A 363 2.64 -44.02 -2.80
N TYR A 364 2.66 -45.26 -3.27
CA TYR A 364 3.85 -46.09 -3.35
C TYR A 364 4.81 -45.46 -4.37
N HIS A 365 5.35 -44.28 -4.03
CA HIS A 365 6.55 -43.76 -4.68
C HIS A 365 7.69 -44.66 -4.24
N THR A 366 8.11 -45.55 -5.14
CA THR A 366 9.26 -46.42 -4.94
C THR A 366 10.52 -45.59 -4.80
N ASP A 367 11.11 -45.64 -3.60
CA ASP A 367 12.53 -45.45 -3.33
C ASP A 367 13.17 -44.14 -3.85
N VAL A 368 12.42 -43.05 -3.75
CA VAL A 368 13.01 -41.71 -3.55
C VAL A 368 12.38 -41.10 -2.30
N GLN A 369 13.08 -41.18 -1.16
CA GLN A 369 12.77 -40.31 -0.04
C GLN A 369 12.79 -38.86 -0.55
N GLN A 370 11.72 -38.10 -0.29
CA GLN A 370 11.69 -36.70 -0.66
C GLN A 370 12.62 -35.95 0.28
N THR A 371 13.86 -35.80 -0.14
CA THR A 371 14.90 -35.06 0.56
C THR A 371 15.11 -33.69 -0.06
N CYS A 372 15.73 -32.79 0.70
CA CYS A 372 16.15 -31.46 0.28
C CYS A 372 17.04 -31.50 -0.97
N ALA A 373 17.93 -32.47 -1.08
CA ALA A 373 18.77 -32.67 -2.27
C ALA A 373 17.96 -32.79 -3.59
N ASN A 374 16.75 -33.35 -3.53
CA ASN A 374 15.88 -33.53 -4.70
C ASN A 374 14.76 -32.47 -4.79
N ASN A 375 14.35 -31.88 -3.66
CA ASN A 375 13.13 -31.06 -3.56
C ASN A 375 13.36 -29.63 -3.04
N ARG A 376 14.61 -29.15 -2.92
CA ARG A 376 14.90 -27.78 -2.43
C ARG A 376 14.14 -26.68 -3.18
N HIS A 377 13.81 -26.89 -4.46
CA HIS A 377 12.99 -25.98 -5.28
C HIS A 377 11.55 -25.79 -4.77
N GLN A 378 11.05 -26.63 -3.86
CA GLN A 378 9.73 -26.48 -3.23
C GLN A 378 9.73 -25.57 -2.00
N CYS A 379 10.90 -25.20 -1.48
CA CYS A 379 11.05 -24.20 -0.41
C CYS A 379 11.38 -22.84 -1.03
N SER A 380 10.96 -21.74 -0.39
CA SER A 380 11.32 -20.38 -0.81
C SER A 380 12.84 -20.21 -0.99
N VAL A 381 13.27 -19.29 -1.85
CA VAL A 381 14.68 -18.89 -1.94
C VAL A 381 15.20 -18.36 -0.59
N HIS A 382 14.32 -17.81 0.26
CA HIS A 382 14.61 -17.31 1.61
C HIS A 382 14.29 -18.35 2.73
N ALA A 383 14.39 -19.63 2.41
CA ALA A 383 14.17 -20.72 3.37
C ALA A 383 15.36 -21.68 3.49
N ILE A 384 15.49 -22.30 4.66
CA ILE A 384 16.29 -23.49 4.90
C ILE A 384 15.39 -24.71 4.68
N CYS A 385 15.95 -25.75 4.06
CA CYS A 385 15.30 -27.05 3.92
C CYS A 385 15.96 -28.01 4.91
N THR A 386 15.15 -28.74 5.68
CA THR A 386 15.61 -29.74 6.66
C THR A 386 15.07 -31.14 6.28
N ASP A 387 15.94 -32.14 6.34
CA ASP A 387 15.63 -33.54 6.06
C ASP A 387 15.21 -34.28 7.35
N TYR A 388 14.11 -35.03 7.28
CA TYR A 388 13.53 -35.84 8.36
C TYR A 388 13.38 -37.30 7.89
N PRO A 389 13.16 -38.29 8.79
CA PRO A 389 13.11 -39.70 8.39
C PRO A 389 12.06 -40.04 7.31
N ASN A 390 10.97 -39.25 7.26
CA ASN A 390 9.79 -39.51 6.42
C ASN A 390 9.61 -38.51 5.25
N GLY A 391 10.50 -37.52 5.10
CA GLY A 391 10.36 -36.43 4.12
C GLY A 391 11.20 -35.20 4.48
N PHE A 392 10.85 -34.03 3.97
CA PHE A 392 11.53 -32.76 4.25
C PHE A 392 10.55 -31.68 4.72
N CYS A 393 11.02 -30.70 5.48
CA CYS A 393 10.29 -29.45 5.74
C CYS A 393 11.10 -28.23 5.30
N CYS A 394 10.41 -27.10 5.18
CA CYS A 394 10.99 -25.79 4.88
C CYS A 394 10.79 -24.87 6.08
N SER A 395 11.76 -24.03 6.40
CA SER A 395 11.64 -22.96 7.41
C SER A 395 12.25 -21.65 6.90
N CYS A 396 11.58 -20.51 7.09
CA CYS A 396 12.10 -19.22 6.64
C CYS A 396 13.37 -18.84 7.44
N ILE A 397 14.31 -18.15 6.78
CA ILE A 397 15.52 -17.62 7.45
C ILE A 397 15.19 -16.45 8.38
N ALA A 398 16.11 -16.12 9.28
CA ALA A 398 15.97 -14.94 10.15
C ALA A 398 15.73 -13.66 9.32
N GLY A 399 14.80 -12.81 9.77
CA GLY A 399 14.34 -11.65 9.01
C GLY A 399 13.21 -11.93 8.03
N TYR A 400 12.73 -13.18 7.88
CA TYR A 400 11.56 -13.54 7.06
C TYR A 400 10.46 -14.24 7.88
N LYS A 401 9.20 -13.99 7.55
CA LYS A 401 8.01 -14.73 8.05
C LYS A 401 7.42 -15.63 6.98
N GLY A 402 6.70 -16.67 7.39
CA GLY A 402 5.97 -17.59 6.51
C GLY A 402 6.09 -19.05 6.95
N ASN A 403 5.61 -19.96 6.09
CA ASN A 403 5.63 -21.42 6.33
C ASN A 403 6.86 -22.13 5.71
N GLY A 404 7.87 -21.38 5.25
CA GLY A 404 9.07 -21.92 4.62
C GLY A 404 8.90 -22.29 3.13
N ARG A 405 7.71 -22.70 2.70
CA ARG A 405 7.38 -22.80 1.27
C ARG A 405 7.26 -21.39 0.67
N GLN A 406 6.48 -20.54 1.34
CA GLN A 406 6.35 -19.12 1.10
C GLN A 406 7.01 -18.35 2.26
N CYS A 407 7.79 -17.31 1.93
CA CYS A 407 8.49 -16.46 2.90
C CYS A 407 8.50 -15.00 2.42
N VAL A 408 8.18 -14.04 3.29
CA VAL A 408 8.25 -12.58 3.03
C VAL A 408 9.12 -11.89 4.08
N ALA A 409 9.77 -10.79 3.71
CA ALA A 409 10.65 -10.04 4.62
C ALA A 409 9.85 -9.41 5.77
N GLU A 410 10.37 -9.52 7.00
CA GLU A 410 9.80 -8.88 8.20
C GLU A 410 9.67 -7.37 7.96
N GLY A 411 8.43 -6.88 7.98
CA GLY A 411 8.11 -5.46 7.83
C GLY A 411 7.96 -4.93 6.41
N SER A 412 8.33 -5.69 5.38
CA SER A 412 8.08 -5.29 3.98
C SER A 412 6.57 -5.14 3.69
N PRO A 413 6.10 -4.08 3.01
CA PRO A 413 4.68 -3.92 2.69
C PRO A 413 4.18 -4.98 1.70
N GLN A 414 3.05 -5.61 2.01
CA GLN A 414 2.52 -6.74 1.23
C GLN A 414 1.30 -6.34 0.39
N ARG A 415 1.24 -6.87 -0.84
CA ARG A 415 0.16 -6.64 -1.81
C ARG A 415 -0.58 -7.94 -2.08
N VAL A 416 -1.92 -7.89 -2.00
CA VAL A 416 -2.80 -9.00 -2.34
C VAL A 416 -3.66 -8.60 -3.54
N ASN A 417 -3.62 -9.38 -4.61
CA ASN A 417 -4.38 -9.16 -5.84
C ASN A 417 -5.35 -10.32 -6.07
N GLY A 418 -6.55 -10.03 -6.58
CA GLY A 418 -7.55 -11.06 -6.77
C GLY A 418 -8.77 -10.68 -7.58
N LYS A 419 -9.51 -11.72 -7.97
CA LYS A 419 -10.82 -11.58 -8.61
C LYS A 419 -11.94 -11.99 -7.66
N VAL A 420 -13.05 -11.28 -7.76
CA VAL A 420 -14.28 -11.48 -7.02
C VAL A 420 -15.39 -11.84 -8.00
N ARG A 421 -16.21 -12.82 -7.63
CA ARG A 421 -17.49 -13.11 -8.30
C ARG A 421 -18.58 -13.32 -7.26
N GLY A 422 -19.81 -12.99 -7.60
CA GLY A 422 -20.92 -13.23 -6.69
C GLY A 422 -22.30 -13.24 -7.32
N ARG A 423 -23.21 -13.92 -6.63
CA ARG A 423 -24.64 -14.04 -6.91
C ARG A 423 -25.40 -13.75 -5.61
N ILE A 424 -25.76 -12.49 -5.43
CA ILE A 424 -26.27 -11.99 -4.14
C ILE A 424 -27.69 -11.44 -4.31
N PHE A 425 -28.63 -11.97 -3.54
CA PHE A 425 -29.95 -11.38 -3.39
C PHE A 425 -29.93 -10.30 -2.29
N VAL A 426 -30.52 -9.14 -2.56
CA VAL A 426 -30.57 -8.02 -1.61
C VAL A 426 -32.00 -7.85 -1.09
N GLY A 427 -32.15 -7.80 0.24
CA GLY A 427 -33.43 -7.68 0.93
C GLY A 427 -34.46 -8.70 0.43
N ASN A 428 -35.69 -8.25 0.15
CA ASN A 428 -36.77 -9.09 -0.37
C ASN A 428 -36.74 -9.28 -1.90
N ASN A 429 -35.70 -8.85 -2.61
CA ASN A 429 -35.66 -8.93 -4.08
C ASN A 429 -35.59 -10.41 -4.56
N PRO A 430 -36.48 -10.85 -5.47
CA PRO A 430 -36.42 -12.20 -6.04
C PRO A 430 -35.36 -12.37 -7.14
N ILE A 431 -34.79 -11.27 -7.67
CA ILE A 431 -33.72 -11.29 -8.67
C ILE A 431 -32.37 -11.09 -7.96
N PRO A 432 -31.38 -11.99 -8.16
CA PRO A 432 -30.04 -11.80 -7.62
C PRO A 432 -29.25 -10.81 -8.47
N ILE A 433 -28.40 -10.03 -7.83
CA ILE A 433 -27.35 -9.25 -8.49
C ILE A 433 -26.17 -10.20 -8.74
N THR A 434 -25.81 -10.36 -10.02
CA THR A 434 -24.66 -11.16 -10.45
C THR A 434 -23.55 -10.26 -10.96
N PHE A 435 -22.32 -10.48 -10.49
CA PHE A 435 -21.13 -9.75 -10.89
C PHE A 435 -19.93 -10.70 -10.99
N GLU A 436 -19.09 -10.48 -11.98
CA GLU A 436 -17.96 -11.32 -12.35
C GLU A 436 -16.79 -10.43 -12.81
N ASN A 437 -15.56 -10.93 -12.71
CA ASN A 437 -14.31 -10.22 -13.04
C ASN A 437 -14.02 -8.94 -12.23
N THR A 438 -14.80 -8.65 -11.20
CA THR A 438 -14.58 -7.59 -10.21
C THR A 438 -13.22 -7.74 -9.53
N ASP A 439 -12.42 -6.67 -9.50
CA ASP A 439 -11.07 -6.68 -8.91
C ASP A 439 -11.10 -6.41 -7.41
N LEU A 440 -10.28 -7.17 -6.68
CA LEU A 440 -9.90 -6.92 -5.28
C LEU A 440 -8.40 -6.65 -5.24
N HIS A 441 -8.05 -5.47 -4.73
CA HIS A 441 -6.67 -5.12 -4.39
C HIS A 441 -6.57 -4.85 -2.89
N SER A 442 -5.53 -5.36 -2.24
CA SER A 442 -5.27 -5.10 -0.83
C SER A 442 -3.81 -4.74 -0.60
N TYR A 443 -3.59 -3.76 0.27
CA TYR A 443 -2.27 -3.33 0.75
C TYR A 443 -2.18 -3.52 2.25
N VAL A 444 -1.04 -3.99 2.74
CA VAL A 444 -0.86 -4.41 4.13
C VAL A 444 0.48 -3.90 4.68
N VAL A 445 0.43 -3.20 5.80
CA VAL A 445 1.63 -2.76 6.54
C VAL A 445 1.88 -3.74 7.68
N MET A 446 2.79 -4.69 7.44
CA MET A 446 3.11 -5.82 8.35
C MET A 446 3.34 -5.38 9.80
N ASN A 447 4.11 -4.30 10.00
CA ASN A 447 4.50 -3.83 11.33
C ASN A 447 3.33 -3.21 12.13
N GLN A 448 2.31 -2.70 11.45
CA GLN A 448 1.14 -2.06 12.08
C GLN A 448 -0.10 -2.98 12.12
N GLY A 449 -0.03 -4.17 11.50
CA GLY A 449 -1.17 -5.10 11.38
C GLY A 449 -2.35 -4.52 10.59
N ARG A 450 -2.13 -3.45 9.82
CA ARG A 450 -3.18 -2.72 9.09
C ARG A 450 -3.34 -3.28 7.70
N ALA A 451 -4.53 -3.80 7.43
CA ALA A 451 -4.94 -4.26 6.11
C ALA A 451 -5.96 -3.28 5.51
N TYR A 452 -5.65 -2.77 4.32
CA TYR A 452 -6.52 -1.93 3.51
C TYR A 452 -6.95 -2.75 2.29
N THR A 453 -8.25 -2.99 2.12
CA THR A 453 -8.82 -3.76 0.99
C THR A 453 -9.77 -2.87 0.19
N ALA A 454 -9.61 -2.86 -1.13
CA ALA A 454 -10.49 -2.18 -2.05
C ALA A 454 -11.05 -3.17 -3.07
N ILE A 455 -12.37 -3.11 -3.32
CA ILE A 455 -13.08 -3.94 -4.29
C ILE A 455 -13.81 -3.01 -5.26
N SER A 456 -13.33 -2.92 -6.50
CA SER A 456 -13.84 -1.99 -7.53
C SER A 456 -14.84 -2.67 -8.46
N THR A 457 -15.64 -1.89 -9.20
CA THR A 457 -16.73 -2.36 -10.10
C THR A 457 -17.95 -2.95 -9.38
N ILE A 458 -18.15 -2.61 -8.11
CA ILE A 458 -19.33 -3.03 -7.34
C ILE A 458 -20.50 -2.10 -7.69
N PRO A 459 -21.66 -2.63 -8.15
CA PRO A 459 -22.80 -1.78 -8.52
C PRO A 459 -23.48 -1.17 -7.29
N GLU A 460 -24.06 0.02 -7.44
CA GLU A 460 -24.70 0.78 -6.36
C GLU A 460 -25.82 0.01 -5.65
N THR A 461 -26.57 -0.80 -6.39
CA THR A 461 -27.64 -1.69 -5.89
C THR A 461 -27.16 -2.79 -4.95
N LEU A 462 -25.83 -2.98 -4.82
CA LEU A 462 -25.19 -3.94 -3.94
C LEU A 462 -24.22 -3.28 -2.95
N GLY A 463 -23.49 -2.23 -3.37
CA GLY A 463 -22.37 -1.64 -2.62
C GLY A 463 -22.68 -1.25 -1.18
N TYR A 464 -23.78 -0.52 -0.95
CA TYR A 464 -24.19 -0.13 0.40
C TYR A 464 -24.57 -1.33 1.27
N SER A 465 -25.18 -2.38 0.69
CA SER A 465 -25.59 -3.58 1.42
C SER A 465 -24.41 -4.50 1.79
N LEU A 466 -23.27 -4.38 1.09
CA LEU A 466 -22.04 -5.09 1.44
C LEU A 466 -21.28 -4.45 2.62
N LEU A 467 -21.52 -3.17 2.97
CA LEU A 467 -20.74 -2.44 3.99
C LEU A 467 -20.52 -3.18 5.33
N PRO A 468 -21.47 -3.94 5.91
CA PRO A 468 -21.25 -4.69 7.15
C PRO A 468 -20.28 -5.88 7.01
N LEU A 469 -19.89 -6.25 5.79
CA LEU A 469 -19.10 -7.45 5.48
C LEU A 469 -17.59 -7.20 5.47
N ALA A 470 -17.09 -6.32 6.34
CA ALA A 470 -15.67 -5.99 6.48
C ALA A 470 -14.77 -7.24 6.61
N SER A 471 -15.27 -8.31 7.22
CA SER A 471 -14.61 -9.62 7.32
C SER A 471 -14.26 -10.28 5.96
N ILE A 472 -14.72 -9.77 4.82
CA ILE A 472 -14.26 -10.16 3.47
C ILE A 472 -12.78 -9.75 3.27
N GLY A 473 -12.42 -8.53 3.68
CA GLY A 473 -11.03 -8.06 3.74
C GLY A 473 -10.32 -8.48 5.02
N GLY A 474 -11.05 -8.60 6.13
CA GLY A 474 -10.50 -8.95 7.45
C GLY A 474 -9.74 -10.29 7.55
N ILE A 475 -9.92 -11.22 6.60
CA ILE A 475 -9.05 -12.41 6.51
C ILE A 475 -7.60 -12.05 6.17
N ILE A 476 -7.38 -11.00 5.37
CA ILE A 476 -6.05 -10.46 5.07
C ILE A 476 -5.47 -9.77 6.32
N GLY A 477 -6.33 -9.13 7.11
CA GLY A 477 -6.00 -8.66 8.46
C GLY A 477 -5.55 -9.78 9.41
N TRP A 478 -6.24 -10.92 9.41
CA TRP A 478 -5.83 -12.11 10.17
C TRP A 478 -4.52 -12.74 9.65
N MET A 479 -4.29 -12.77 8.33
CA MET A 479 -3.04 -13.25 7.75
C MET A 479 -1.83 -12.47 8.28
N PHE A 480 -1.98 -11.16 8.44
CA PHE A 480 -0.87 -10.24 8.73
C PHE A 480 -1.06 -9.44 10.02
N ALA A 481 -1.80 -10.01 10.97
CA ALA A 481 -1.93 -9.46 12.31
C ALA A 481 -0.56 -9.37 13.00
N VAL A 482 -0.34 -8.35 13.83
CA VAL A 482 0.90 -8.22 14.60
C VAL A 482 1.01 -9.38 15.60
N GLU A 483 2.12 -10.12 15.54
CA GLU A 483 2.36 -11.30 16.36
C GLU A 483 2.83 -10.91 17.77
N GLN A 484 2.08 -11.33 18.79
CA GLN A 484 2.56 -11.32 20.17
C GLN A 484 3.51 -12.51 20.42
N GLN A 485 4.41 -12.37 21.40
CA GLN A 485 5.43 -13.38 21.69
C GLN A 485 4.83 -14.78 21.94
N GLY A 486 5.18 -15.75 21.08
CA GLY A 486 4.68 -17.13 21.14
C GLY A 486 3.40 -17.41 20.32
N TYR A 487 2.84 -16.39 19.67
CA TYR A 487 1.66 -16.49 18.81
C TYR A 487 2.05 -16.30 17.34
N LYS A 488 1.24 -16.82 16.42
CA LYS A 488 1.50 -16.76 14.97
C LYS A 488 0.29 -16.22 14.21
N ASN A 489 0.53 -15.31 13.27
CA ASN A 489 -0.52 -14.82 12.37
C ASN A 489 -0.82 -15.84 11.25
N GLY A 490 -1.87 -15.58 10.47
CA GLY A 490 -2.31 -16.52 9.44
C GLY A 490 -1.25 -16.80 8.37
N PHE A 491 -0.35 -15.85 8.08
CA PHE A 491 0.72 -16.06 7.10
C PHE A 491 1.87 -16.92 7.65
N SER A 492 2.31 -16.67 8.89
CA SER A 492 3.29 -17.53 9.59
C SER A 492 2.81 -18.97 9.83
N VAL A 493 1.50 -19.23 9.68
CA VAL A 493 0.89 -20.57 9.75
C VAL A 493 0.69 -21.18 8.34
N THR A 494 0.11 -20.44 7.40
CA THR A 494 -0.35 -20.98 6.10
C THR A 494 0.55 -20.68 4.91
N GLY A 495 1.51 -19.74 5.03
CA GLY A 495 2.24 -19.18 3.88
C GLY A 495 1.36 -18.46 2.85
N GLY A 496 0.08 -18.19 3.13
CA GLY A 496 -0.86 -17.72 2.12
C GLY A 496 -1.36 -18.81 1.17
N GLU A 497 -1.19 -20.08 1.50
CA GLU A 497 -1.74 -21.23 0.76
C GLU A 497 -2.85 -21.88 1.59
N PHE A 498 -4.10 -21.38 1.43
CA PHE A 498 -5.25 -21.90 2.20
C PHE A 498 -6.60 -21.65 1.52
N THR A 499 -7.60 -22.43 1.92
CA THR A 499 -9.02 -22.21 1.56
C THR A 499 -9.82 -21.82 2.80
N ARG A 500 -10.45 -20.66 2.77
CA ARG A 500 -11.44 -20.20 3.75
C ARG A 500 -12.85 -20.48 3.21
N GLN A 501 -13.67 -21.14 4.00
CA GLN A 501 -15.12 -21.20 3.82
C GLN A 501 -15.79 -20.46 4.98
N THR A 502 -16.85 -19.71 4.70
CA THR A 502 -17.46 -18.82 5.69
C THR A 502 -18.94 -18.65 5.43
N GLU A 503 -19.73 -18.72 6.51
CA GLU A 503 -21.16 -18.47 6.55
C GLU A 503 -21.41 -17.25 7.44
N VAL A 504 -22.09 -16.23 6.93
CA VAL A 504 -22.63 -15.14 7.74
C VAL A 504 -24.15 -15.22 7.75
N THR A 505 -24.74 -15.21 8.94
CA THR A 505 -26.20 -15.23 9.15
C THR A 505 -26.64 -13.92 9.82
N PHE A 506 -27.56 -13.19 9.19
CA PHE A 506 -28.12 -11.95 9.71
C PHE A 506 -29.31 -12.24 10.61
N LEU A 507 -29.19 -11.96 11.91
CA LEU A 507 -30.07 -12.50 12.95
C LEU A 507 -31.49 -11.92 12.95
N GLY A 508 -31.71 -10.75 12.33
CA GLY A 508 -33.04 -10.14 12.21
C GLY A 508 -33.96 -10.89 11.23
N ASN A 509 -33.43 -11.29 10.07
CA ASN A 509 -34.20 -11.91 8.99
C ASN A 509 -33.87 -13.41 8.78
N ASN A 510 -32.86 -13.93 9.48
CA ASN A 510 -32.25 -15.25 9.24
C ASN A 510 -31.68 -15.44 7.82
N GLU A 511 -31.35 -14.32 7.15
CA GLU A 511 -30.72 -14.29 5.83
C GLU A 511 -29.27 -14.77 5.91
N LYS A 512 -28.79 -15.46 4.86
CA LYS A 512 -27.49 -16.13 4.85
C LYS A 512 -26.71 -15.84 3.59
N LEU A 513 -25.44 -15.49 3.76
CA LEU A 513 -24.45 -15.39 2.69
C LEU A 513 -23.31 -16.36 2.97
N VAL A 514 -22.95 -17.16 1.96
CA VAL A 514 -21.78 -18.03 1.94
C VAL A 514 -20.67 -17.35 1.15
N ILE A 515 -19.48 -17.32 1.74
CA ILE A 515 -18.26 -16.74 1.17
C ILE A 515 -17.21 -17.83 1.12
N LYS A 516 -16.62 -18.07 -0.06
CA LYS A 516 -15.47 -18.95 -0.25
C LYS A 516 -14.30 -18.09 -0.74
N GLN A 517 -13.14 -18.23 -0.10
CA GLN A 517 -11.92 -17.54 -0.51
C GLN A 517 -10.79 -18.55 -0.60
N LYS A 518 -10.13 -18.63 -1.77
CA LYS A 518 -8.93 -19.42 -1.96
C LYS A 518 -7.72 -18.50 -2.13
N PHE A 519 -6.71 -18.71 -1.30
CA PHE A 519 -5.40 -18.10 -1.43
C PHE A 519 -4.44 -19.16 -2.01
N SER A 520 -3.58 -18.75 -2.96
CA SER A 520 -2.72 -19.68 -3.71
C SER A 520 -1.24 -19.27 -3.67
N GLY A 521 -0.80 -18.70 -2.55
CA GLY A 521 0.58 -18.24 -2.37
C GLY A 521 0.92 -16.96 -3.13
N ILE A 522 2.23 -16.74 -3.29
CA ILE A 522 2.83 -15.60 -3.99
C ILE A 522 3.00 -15.97 -5.48
N ASP A 523 2.67 -15.03 -6.38
CA ASP A 523 2.82 -15.21 -7.83
C ASP A 523 4.22 -14.83 -8.36
N GLU A 524 4.42 -15.02 -9.67
CA GLU A 524 5.67 -14.70 -10.38
C GLU A 524 6.08 -13.21 -10.30
N HIS A 525 5.17 -12.33 -9.86
CA HIS A 525 5.38 -10.89 -9.72
C HIS A 525 5.53 -10.45 -8.24
N GLY A 526 5.58 -11.39 -7.30
CA GLY A 526 5.67 -11.09 -5.86
C GLY A 526 4.34 -10.71 -5.20
N HIS A 527 3.19 -10.89 -5.86
CA HIS A 527 1.88 -10.58 -5.31
C HIS A 527 1.21 -11.81 -4.68
N LEU A 528 0.56 -11.64 -3.54
CA LEU A 528 -0.29 -12.69 -2.97
C LEU A 528 -1.60 -12.80 -3.72
N THR A 529 -2.00 -14.03 -4.04
CA THR A 529 -3.17 -14.30 -4.87
C THR A 529 -4.41 -14.66 -4.05
N ILE A 530 -5.55 -14.04 -4.33
CA ILE A 530 -6.85 -14.39 -3.75
C ILE A 530 -7.94 -14.55 -4.83
N SER A 531 -8.77 -15.58 -4.70
CA SER A 531 -10.02 -15.74 -5.45
C SER A 531 -11.19 -15.74 -4.47
N THR A 532 -12.18 -14.86 -4.68
CA THR A 532 -13.35 -14.70 -3.78
C THR A 532 -14.66 -15.01 -4.52
N GLU A 533 -15.47 -15.89 -3.94
CA GLU A 533 -16.79 -16.29 -4.43
C GLU A 533 -17.85 -16.06 -3.34
N MET A 534 -18.97 -15.43 -3.70
CA MET A 534 -20.04 -15.08 -2.76
C MET A 534 -21.44 -15.48 -3.28
N GLU A 535 -22.19 -16.26 -2.52
CA GLU A 535 -23.55 -16.68 -2.87
C GLU A 535 -24.50 -16.63 -1.67
N GLY A 536 -25.69 -16.05 -1.84
CA GLY A 536 -26.73 -16.03 -0.81
C GLY A 536 -27.56 -14.75 -0.78
N ARG A 537 -28.16 -14.45 0.36
CA ARG A 537 -29.01 -13.27 0.60
C ARG A 537 -28.46 -12.41 1.74
N ILE A 538 -28.53 -11.09 1.56
CA ILE A 538 -28.14 -10.09 2.56
C ILE A 538 -29.28 -9.07 2.76
N PRO A 539 -29.40 -8.44 3.94
CA PRO A 539 -30.32 -7.33 4.14
C PRO A 539 -30.06 -6.17 3.17
N GLU A 540 -31.12 -5.44 2.84
CA GLU A 540 -31.02 -4.20 2.07
C GLU A 540 -30.61 -3.04 2.99
N ILE A 541 -29.58 -2.29 2.60
CA ILE A 541 -29.14 -1.05 3.26
C ILE A 541 -29.44 0.13 2.32
N PRO A 542 -30.09 1.20 2.79
CA PRO A 542 -30.47 2.34 1.94
C PRO A 542 -29.28 3.02 1.24
N SER A 543 -29.48 3.43 -0.01
CA SER A 543 -28.49 4.19 -0.76
C SER A 543 -28.11 5.49 -0.04
N GLY A 544 -26.82 5.66 0.22
CA GLY A 544 -26.26 6.80 0.95
C GLY A 544 -26.18 6.63 2.47
N ALA A 545 -26.58 5.47 3.02
CA ALA A 545 -26.36 5.15 4.43
C ALA A 545 -24.89 4.81 4.71
N SER A 546 -24.42 5.14 5.92
CA SER A 546 -23.12 4.72 6.45
C SER A 546 -23.28 3.58 7.45
N VAL A 547 -22.24 2.76 7.57
CA VAL A 547 -22.18 1.64 8.53
C VAL A 547 -20.99 1.85 9.45
N HIS A 548 -21.20 1.65 10.74
CA HIS A 548 -20.17 1.67 11.78
C HIS A 548 -20.09 0.31 12.48
N ILE A 549 -18.88 -0.12 12.80
CA ILE A 549 -18.58 -1.42 13.42
C ILE A 549 -17.61 -1.15 14.57
N GLU A 550 -18.02 -1.48 15.80
CA GLU A 550 -17.18 -1.32 16.98
C GLU A 550 -15.99 -2.31 16.99
N PRO A 551 -14.88 -1.98 17.67
CA PRO A 551 -13.77 -2.91 17.88
C PRO A 551 -14.23 -4.23 18.50
N TYR A 552 -13.61 -5.34 18.07
CA TYR A 552 -14.03 -6.67 18.49
C TYR A 552 -12.85 -7.63 18.65
N THR A 553 -13.10 -8.76 19.30
CA THR A 553 -12.15 -9.88 19.33
C THR A 553 -12.79 -11.16 18.78
N GLU A 554 -11.97 -12.04 18.20
CA GLU A 554 -12.38 -13.35 17.70
C GLU A 554 -11.43 -14.43 18.18
N LEU A 555 -11.98 -15.56 18.63
CA LEU A 555 -11.18 -16.74 18.96
C LEU A 555 -11.00 -17.61 17.71
N TYR A 556 -9.76 -17.97 17.42
CA TYR A 556 -9.38 -18.89 16.36
C TYR A 556 -8.86 -20.17 17.00
N HIS A 557 -9.58 -21.28 16.81
CA HIS A 557 -9.26 -22.60 17.37
C HIS A 557 -8.58 -23.46 16.30
N THR A 558 -7.36 -23.94 16.60
CA THR A 558 -6.52 -24.72 15.67
C THR A 558 -6.61 -26.20 15.97
N SER A 559 -6.84 -27.03 14.95
CA SER A 559 -6.91 -28.49 15.05
C SER A 559 -6.53 -29.15 13.72
N SER A 560 -5.35 -29.77 13.64
CA SER A 560 -4.88 -30.61 12.52
C SER A 560 -5.06 -29.96 11.14
N SER A 561 -4.27 -28.91 10.85
CA SER A 561 -4.29 -28.16 9.60
C SER A 561 -5.66 -27.54 9.21
N VAL A 562 -6.57 -27.44 10.19
CA VAL A 562 -7.84 -26.71 10.11
C VAL A 562 -7.93 -25.72 11.27
N ILE A 563 -8.34 -24.49 10.96
CA ILE A 563 -8.63 -23.44 11.95
C ILE A 563 -10.11 -23.08 11.85
N THR A 564 -10.79 -22.95 12.99
CA THR A 564 -12.21 -22.59 13.05
C THR A 564 -12.44 -21.39 13.96
N SER A 565 -13.44 -20.57 13.62
CA SER A 565 -13.86 -19.43 14.43
C SER A 565 -15.36 -19.18 14.28
N SER A 566 -16.00 -18.71 15.34
CA SER A 566 -17.42 -18.36 15.38
C SER A 566 -17.59 -17.10 16.25
N SER A 567 -18.18 -16.05 15.68
CA SER A 567 -18.31 -14.74 16.31
C SER A 567 -19.67 -14.11 16.01
N THR A 568 -20.36 -13.65 17.04
CA THR A 568 -21.60 -12.87 16.92
C THR A 568 -21.30 -11.42 17.23
N ARG A 569 -21.68 -10.52 16.33
CA ARG A 569 -21.29 -9.10 16.33
C ARG A 569 -22.46 -8.22 15.89
N GLU A 570 -22.45 -6.98 16.34
CA GLU A 570 -23.43 -5.96 15.98
C GLU A 570 -22.79 -4.89 15.08
N TYR A 571 -23.61 -4.22 14.28
CA TYR A 571 -23.22 -3.12 13.40
C TYR A 571 -24.31 -2.05 13.42
N THR A 572 -23.91 -0.78 13.37
CA THR A 572 -24.85 0.36 13.37
C THR A 572 -24.97 0.92 11.96
N VAL A 573 -26.19 0.99 11.43
CA VAL A 573 -26.50 1.68 10.18
C VAL A 573 -27.04 3.07 10.50
N THR A 574 -26.51 4.09 9.84
CA THR A 574 -27.01 5.48 9.90
C THR A 574 -27.55 5.85 8.53
N GLU A 575 -28.85 6.11 8.44
CA GLU A 575 -29.51 6.53 7.21
C GLU A 575 -29.23 8.01 6.90
N PRO A 576 -29.14 8.40 5.60
CA PRO A 576 -28.92 9.79 5.21
C PRO A 576 -30.14 10.65 5.57
N GLU A 577 -29.91 11.84 6.10
CA GLU A 577 -30.96 12.71 6.64
C GLU A 577 -32.10 12.98 5.65
N ARG A 578 -33.33 12.71 6.10
CA ARG A 578 -34.57 13.20 5.50
C ARG A 578 -35.34 13.92 6.59
N ASP A 579 -35.92 15.08 6.24
CA ASP A 579 -36.72 15.92 7.15
C ASP A 579 -36.04 16.31 8.49
N GLY A 580 -34.70 16.28 8.56
CA GLY A 580 -33.91 16.79 9.69
C GLY A 580 -33.74 15.83 10.87
N VAL A 581 -34.00 14.53 10.69
CA VAL A 581 -33.69 13.48 11.69
C VAL A 581 -33.00 12.31 10.99
N ALA A 582 -31.77 11.99 11.40
CA ALA A 582 -31.07 10.79 10.95
C ALA A 582 -31.61 9.56 11.70
N SER A 583 -32.10 8.55 10.97
CA SER A 583 -32.48 7.26 11.52
C SER A 583 -31.25 6.37 11.73
N THR A 584 -31.00 5.95 12.97
CA THR A 584 -29.96 4.95 13.29
C THR A 584 -30.60 3.65 13.75
N TYR A 585 -30.18 2.52 13.20
CA TYR A 585 -30.59 1.20 13.67
C TYR A 585 -29.39 0.25 13.80
N THR A 586 -29.44 -0.65 14.79
CA THR A 586 -28.45 -1.72 14.93
C THR A 586 -28.94 -3.00 14.25
N GLY A 587 -28.03 -3.63 13.50
CA GLY A 587 -28.18 -4.98 13.00
C GLY A 587 -27.21 -5.92 13.73
N ALA A 588 -27.53 -7.22 13.74
CA ALA A 588 -26.69 -8.25 14.33
C ALA A 588 -26.46 -9.38 13.35
N TYR A 589 -25.21 -9.87 13.27
CA TYR A 589 -24.83 -11.01 12.44
C TYR A 589 -23.98 -12.02 13.21
N GLN A 590 -24.03 -13.28 12.78
CA GLN A 590 -23.15 -14.34 13.24
C GLN A 590 -22.27 -14.80 12.08
N TRP A 591 -20.95 -14.68 12.25
CA TRP A 591 -19.93 -15.28 11.38
C TRP A 591 -19.56 -16.66 11.89
N ARG A 592 -19.45 -17.63 10.97
CA ARG A 592 -18.88 -18.96 11.21
C ARG A 592 -17.88 -19.22 10.08
N GLN A 593 -16.62 -19.48 10.41
CA GLN A 593 -15.57 -19.65 9.41
C GLN A 593 -14.68 -20.87 9.70
N THR A 594 -14.28 -21.53 8.62
CA THR A 594 -13.35 -22.67 8.59
C THR A 594 -12.25 -22.34 7.59
N ILE A 595 -10.99 -22.48 8.00
CA ILE A 595 -9.78 -22.27 7.20
C ILE A 595 -9.05 -23.60 7.14
N SER A 596 -8.72 -24.06 5.93
CA SER A 596 -8.03 -25.34 5.68
C SER A 596 -6.79 -25.11 4.83
N PHE A 597 -5.67 -25.72 5.22
CA PHE A 597 -4.32 -25.50 4.71
C PHE A 597 -3.47 -26.77 4.92
N ASP A 598 -2.24 -26.81 4.38
CA ASP A 598 -1.38 -28.00 4.45
C ASP A 598 -0.19 -27.83 5.44
N GLU A 599 -0.24 -28.58 6.54
CA GLU A 599 0.84 -28.81 7.54
C GLU A 599 2.08 -29.53 6.96
N CYS A 600 3.32 -29.18 7.35
CA CYS A 600 4.46 -30.08 7.14
C CYS A 600 4.43 -31.20 8.19
N ILE A 601 4.01 -32.40 7.77
CA ILE A 601 3.75 -33.57 8.65
C ILE A 601 5.04 -34.26 9.15
N HIS A 602 6.22 -33.70 8.88
CA HIS A 602 7.51 -34.37 9.13
C HIS A 602 8.30 -33.82 10.32
N ASP A 603 7.90 -32.67 10.90
CA ASP A 603 8.61 -32.03 12.01
C ASP A 603 7.75 -31.93 13.28
N ASP A 604 7.93 -32.90 14.20
CA ASP A 604 7.31 -32.90 15.53
C ASP A 604 7.76 -31.73 16.43
N SER A 605 8.82 -30.98 16.06
CA SER A 605 9.39 -29.88 16.84
C SER A 605 8.94 -28.49 16.39
N HIS A 606 8.32 -28.38 15.21
CA HIS A 606 7.81 -27.10 14.72
C HIS A 606 6.64 -26.64 15.60
N HIS A 607 6.89 -25.61 16.42
CA HIS A 607 5.97 -25.21 17.48
C HIS A 607 4.58 -24.89 16.90
N ALA A 608 3.60 -25.75 17.18
CA ALA A 608 2.22 -25.57 16.78
C ALA A 608 1.70 -24.21 17.29
N ALA A 609 1.00 -23.47 16.44
CA ALA A 609 0.30 -22.27 16.89
C ALA A 609 -0.64 -22.66 18.05
N PRO A 610 -0.70 -21.90 19.17
CA PRO A 610 -1.50 -22.27 20.33
C PRO A 610 -2.92 -22.69 19.94
N ALA A 611 -3.40 -23.80 20.50
CA ALA A 611 -4.66 -24.45 20.11
C ALA A 611 -5.89 -23.52 20.19
N THR A 612 -5.77 -22.38 20.86
CA THR A 612 -6.63 -21.21 20.65
C THR A 612 -5.78 -19.95 20.70
N GLN A 613 -5.96 -19.06 19.71
CA GLN A 613 -5.40 -17.71 19.67
C GLN A 613 -6.55 -16.68 19.64
N GLN A 614 -6.36 -15.50 20.22
CA GLN A 614 -7.31 -14.39 20.12
C GLN A 614 -6.80 -13.35 19.11
N LEU A 615 -7.62 -13.05 18.11
CA LEU A 615 -7.45 -11.90 17.23
C LEU A 615 -8.15 -10.70 17.87
N SER A 616 -7.45 -9.59 18.07
CA SER A 616 -8.05 -8.27 18.34
C SER A 616 -8.12 -7.48 17.04
N VAL A 617 -9.28 -6.88 16.74
CA VAL A 617 -9.52 -6.08 15.54
C VAL A 617 -10.04 -4.71 15.93
N ASP A 618 -9.27 -3.68 15.59
CA ASP A 618 -9.43 -2.30 16.02
C ASP A 618 -9.49 -1.34 14.81
N SER A 619 -10.07 -0.15 15.00
CA SER A 619 -10.18 0.90 13.97
C SER A 619 -10.81 0.40 12.65
N VAL A 620 -11.94 -0.31 12.74
CA VAL A 620 -12.67 -0.81 11.57
C VAL A 620 -13.32 0.36 10.82
N PHE A 621 -12.96 0.54 9.55
CA PHE A 621 -13.53 1.55 8.66
C PHE A 621 -14.10 0.88 7.40
N VAL A 622 -15.33 1.25 7.04
CA VAL A 622 -16.03 0.74 5.86
C VAL A 622 -16.62 1.91 5.07
N LEU A 623 -16.39 1.93 3.75
CA LEU A 623 -16.86 3.00 2.87
C LEU A 623 -17.20 2.46 1.49
N TYR A 624 -18.30 2.91 0.91
CA TYR A 624 -18.65 2.67 -0.49
C TYR A 624 -18.75 4.01 -1.21
N ASN A 625 -17.90 4.24 -2.20
CA ASN A 625 -17.98 5.39 -3.07
C ASN A 625 -18.73 4.99 -4.34
N ARG A 626 -19.93 5.54 -4.52
CA ARG A 626 -20.79 5.30 -5.69
C ARG A 626 -20.14 5.75 -7.00
N ASP A 627 -19.44 6.88 -6.99
CA ASP A 627 -18.97 7.54 -8.20
C ASP A 627 -17.70 6.85 -8.76
N GLU A 628 -16.92 6.21 -7.88
CA GLU A 628 -15.82 5.28 -8.21
C GLU A 628 -16.28 3.81 -8.33
N GLN A 629 -17.53 3.47 -7.97
CA GLN A 629 -18.05 2.11 -7.82
C GLN A 629 -17.12 1.18 -7.00
N ILE A 630 -16.57 1.71 -5.90
CA ILE A 630 -15.54 1.04 -5.10
C ILE A 630 -15.95 0.91 -3.64
N LEU A 631 -15.82 -0.31 -3.13
CA LEU A 631 -16.02 -0.68 -1.73
C LEU A 631 -14.66 -0.77 -1.05
N ARG A 632 -14.47 -0.07 0.07
CA ARG A 632 -13.20 0.04 0.80
C ARG A 632 -13.41 -0.43 2.23
N TYR A 633 -12.50 -1.29 2.70
CA TYR A 633 -12.39 -1.76 4.07
C TYR A 633 -11.00 -1.47 4.61
N ALA A 634 -10.90 -1.03 5.86
CA ALA A 634 -9.64 -0.96 6.59
C ALA A 634 -9.84 -1.41 8.04
N MET A 635 -8.83 -2.09 8.61
CA MET A 635 -8.80 -2.45 10.04
C MET A 635 -7.38 -2.76 10.51
N SER A 636 -7.10 -2.54 11.79
CA SER A 636 -5.86 -2.89 12.48
C SER A 636 -6.03 -4.22 13.21
N ASN A 637 -5.04 -5.11 13.16
CA ASN A 637 -5.17 -6.50 13.60
C ASN A 637 -3.97 -6.93 14.45
N SER A 638 -4.23 -7.63 15.55
CA SER A 638 -3.17 -8.22 16.41
C SER A 638 -3.58 -9.61 16.89
N ILE A 639 -2.63 -10.54 16.97
CA ILE A 639 -2.87 -11.95 17.32
C ILE A 639 -2.08 -12.31 18.60
N GLY A 640 -2.74 -12.94 19.57
CA GLY A 640 -2.15 -13.13 20.90
C GLY A 640 -2.92 -14.05 21.85
N PRO A 641 -2.58 -14.00 23.16
CA PRO A 641 -3.25 -14.75 24.20
C PRO A 641 -4.70 -14.27 24.39
N ILE A 642 -5.52 -15.13 25.01
CA ILE A 642 -6.88 -14.78 25.39
C ILE A 642 -6.84 -13.79 26.56
N SER A 643 -7.12 -12.52 26.27
CA SER A 643 -7.40 -11.48 27.25
C SER A 643 -8.89 -11.45 27.61
N ASP A 644 -9.23 -10.97 28.81
CA ASP A 644 -10.61 -10.93 29.33
C ASP A 644 -11.45 -9.75 28.80
N GLY A 645 -10.86 -8.90 27.96
CA GLY A 645 -11.49 -7.70 27.41
C GLY A 645 -11.15 -6.42 28.17
N SER A 646 -10.35 -6.49 29.25
CA SER A 646 -9.72 -5.31 29.83
C SER A 646 -8.71 -4.69 28.85
N ALA A 647 -8.85 -3.39 28.61
CA ALA A 647 -7.88 -2.60 27.84
C ALA A 647 -6.66 -2.31 28.73
N ASP A 648 -5.70 -3.24 28.77
CA ASP A 648 -4.49 -3.07 29.57
C ASP A 648 -3.59 -1.98 29.00
N ILE A 649 -3.50 -0.87 29.73
CA ILE A 649 -2.73 0.34 29.41
C ILE A 649 -1.20 0.06 29.39
N ASN A 650 -0.77 -1.14 29.82
CA ASN A 650 0.62 -1.61 29.81
C ASN A 650 0.93 -2.56 28.64
N ARG A 651 0.06 -2.67 27.63
CA ARG A 651 0.31 -3.45 26.42
C ARG A 651 1.21 -2.69 25.46
N ASN A 652 2.40 -3.25 25.18
CA ASN A 652 3.47 -2.62 24.41
C ASN A 652 2.99 -2.03 23.05
N PRO A 653 3.43 -0.82 22.66
CA PRO A 653 3.02 -0.15 21.41
C PRO A 653 3.19 -0.95 20.11
N CYS A 654 4.17 -1.87 20.04
CA CYS A 654 4.29 -2.79 18.91
C CYS A 654 3.02 -3.67 18.79
N TYR A 655 2.55 -4.25 19.90
CA TYR A 655 1.43 -5.18 19.94
C TYR A 655 0.06 -4.52 19.79
N THR A 656 -0.04 -3.20 19.83
CA THR A 656 -1.27 -2.41 19.62
C THR A 656 -1.29 -1.68 18.28
N GLY A 657 -0.18 -1.68 17.52
CA GLY A 657 -0.05 -0.89 16.28
C GLY A 657 -0.03 0.63 16.52
N THR A 658 0.33 1.07 17.73
CA THR A 658 0.39 2.49 18.14
C THR A 658 1.83 2.99 18.31
N HIS A 659 2.79 2.33 17.66
CA HIS A 659 4.19 2.73 17.58
C HIS A 659 4.42 3.69 16.40
N ASN A 660 5.52 4.45 16.45
CA ASN A 660 5.91 5.45 15.46
C ASN A 660 7.07 5.02 14.56
N CYS A 661 7.35 3.72 14.45
CA CYS A 661 8.36 3.20 13.53
C CYS A 661 7.97 3.46 12.06
N ASP A 662 8.97 3.48 11.17
CA ASP A 662 8.73 3.55 9.71
C ASP A 662 7.80 2.40 9.28
N THR A 663 7.02 2.62 8.22
CA THR A 663 6.34 1.54 7.48
C THR A 663 7.25 0.36 7.16
N ASN A 664 8.52 0.63 6.81
CA ASN A 664 9.57 -0.32 6.48
C ASN A 664 10.49 -0.63 7.68
N ALA A 665 9.99 -0.51 8.91
CA ALA A 665 10.74 -0.83 10.14
C ALA A 665 9.97 -1.77 11.08
N VAL A 666 10.65 -2.85 11.47
CA VAL A 666 10.15 -3.84 12.42
C VAL A 666 10.15 -3.25 13.83
N CYS A 667 8.97 -3.14 14.43
CA CYS A 667 8.83 -2.77 15.84
C CYS A 667 9.24 -3.96 16.73
N ARG A 668 10.33 -3.80 17.48
CA ARG A 668 10.84 -4.80 18.43
C ARG A 668 10.39 -4.44 19.85
N PRO A 669 9.56 -5.27 20.51
CA PRO A 669 9.04 -4.98 21.85
C PRO A 669 10.14 -5.20 22.91
N GLY A 670 10.37 -4.17 23.73
CA GLY A 670 11.21 -4.23 24.93
C GLY A 670 10.39 -4.54 26.19
N THR A 671 10.97 -4.26 27.36
CA THR A 671 10.31 -4.49 28.65
C THR A 671 9.23 -3.44 28.93
N GLY A 672 7.98 -3.88 29.14
CA GLY A 672 6.83 -2.99 29.38
C GLY A 672 6.43 -2.25 28.10
N ASN A 673 6.18 -0.94 28.19
CA ASN A 673 5.83 -0.10 27.04
C ASN A 673 7.05 0.38 26.22
N HIS A 674 8.28 0.04 26.59
CA HIS A 674 9.47 0.39 25.81
C HIS A 674 9.55 -0.47 24.54
N PHE A 675 9.86 0.14 23.40
CA PHE A 675 10.10 -0.53 22.12
C PHE A 675 11.26 0.15 21.39
N PHE A 676 11.82 -0.55 20.41
CA PHE A 676 12.78 0.02 19.48
C PHE A 676 12.41 -0.38 18.05
N CYS A 677 12.74 0.47 17.10
CA CYS A 677 12.47 0.25 15.68
C CYS A 677 13.77 -0.22 15.00
N GLU A 678 13.66 -1.22 14.13
CA GLU A 678 14.78 -1.79 13.37
C GLU A 678 14.38 -1.78 11.89
N CYS A 679 15.14 -1.14 11.00
CA CYS A 679 14.78 -1.15 9.58
C CYS A 679 14.68 -2.58 9.05
N SER A 680 13.65 -2.83 8.24
CA SER A 680 13.48 -4.10 7.52
C SER A 680 14.70 -4.40 6.66
N ILE A 681 14.96 -5.70 6.43
CA ILE A 681 15.94 -6.13 5.43
C ILE A 681 15.60 -5.52 4.05
N GLY A 682 16.63 -5.13 3.30
CA GLY A 682 16.49 -4.28 2.10
C GLY A 682 16.41 -2.77 2.40
N PHE A 683 16.36 -2.35 3.68
CA PHE A 683 16.34 -0.94 4.07
C PHE A 683 17.43 -0.59 5.10
N ARG A 684 17.83 0.68 5.13
CA ARG A 684 18.80 1.25 6.09
C ARG A 684 18.29 2.57 6.69
N GLY A 685 18.64 2.84 7.95
CA GLY A 685 18.19 4.03 8.66
C GLY A 685 18.28 3.86 10.17
N ASP A 686 17.46 4.61 10.90
CA ASP A 686 17.39 4.58 12.38
C ASP A 686 16.17 3.79 12.92
N GLY A 687 15.32 3.27 12.03
CA GLY A 687 14.07 2.59 12.36
C GLY A 687 12.84 3.51 12.44
N ASN A 688 13.02 4.82 12.59
CA ASN A 688 11.93 5.80 12.48
C ASN A 688 11.81 6.32 11.03
N VAL A 689 12.94 6.37 10.32
CA VAL A 689 13.03 6.60 8.88
C VAL A 689 13.93 5.51 8.27
N CYS A 690 13.43 4.78 7.28
CA CYS A 690 14.12 3.69 6.62
C CYS A 690 14.16 3.88 5.09
N TYR A 691 15.36 4.15 4.58
CA TYR A 691 15.64 4.33 3.17
C TYR A 691 15.90 2.98 2.49
N ASP A 692 15.43 2.85 1.26
CA ASP A 692 15.72 1.71 0.39
C ASP A 692 17.24 1.51 0.19
N ILE A 693 17.69 0.25 0.14
CA ILE A 693 19.07 -0.10 -0.24
C ILE A 693 19.02 -0.56 -1.69
N ASP A 694 19.48 0.28 -2.61
CA ASP A 694 19.60 -0.10 -4.02
C ASP A 694 20.73 -1.12 -4.20
N GLU A 695 20.39 -2.41 -4.14
CA GLU A 695 21.39 -3.48 -4.23
C GLU A 695 21.98 -3.60 -5.64
N CYS A 696 21.30 -3.07 -6.66
CA CYS A 696 21.79 -2.99 -8.03
C CYS A 696 22.93 -1.97 -8.17
N LEU A 697 22.85 -0.83 -7.46
CA LEU A 697 23.91 0.17 -7.38
C LEU A 697 25.03 -0.24 -6.40
N GLU A 698 24.71 -0.83 -5.24
CA GLU A 698 25.72 -1.16 -4.23
C GLU A 698 26.46 -2.48 -4.49
N GLN A 699 25.90 -3.41 -5.28
CA GLN A 699 26.59 -4.64 -5.69
C GLN A 699 26.57 -4.88 -7.22
N PRO A 700 27.46 -4.23 -7.99
CA PRO A 700 27.62 -4.49 -9.43
C PRO A 700 27.84 -5.97 -9.75
N GLY A 701 26.96 -6.56 -10.56
CA GLY A 701 27.00 -7.98 -10.95
C GLY A 701 26.19 -8.94 -10.06
N LEU A 702 25.37 -8.42 -9.13
CA LEU A 702 24.46 -9.20 -8.28
C LEU A 702 23.57 -10.20 -9.03
N CYS A 703 23.06 -9.82 -10.20
CA CYS A 703 22.21 -10.66 -11.05
C CYS A 703 22.97 -11.65 -11.97
N GLY A 704 24.30 -11.69 -11.93
CA GLY A 704 25.11 -12.49 -12.85
C GLY A 704 25.25 -11.86 -14.25
N SER A 705 25.71 -12.64 -15.23
CA SER A 705 25.94 -12.17 -16.59
C SER A 705 24.75 -12.41 -17.52
N ASN A 706 24.49 -11.46 -18.41
CA ASN A 706 23.31 -11.42 -19.30
C ASN A 706 21.97 -11.26 -18.55
N ALA A 707 22.01 -10.57 -17.41
CA ALA A 707 20.85 -10.18 -16.62
C ALA A 707 20.94 -8.71 -16.21
N ASP A 708 19.85 -7.97 -16.38
CA ASP A 708 19.70 -6.61 -15.90
C ASP A 708 19.11 -6.63 -14.47
N CYS A 709 19.57 -5.70 -13.64
CA CYS A 709 19.15 -5.57 -12.24
C CYS A 709 18.17 -4.40 -12.12
N ASN A 710 16.95 -4.69 -11.68
CA ASN A 710 15.93 -3.69 -11.39
C ASN A 710 15.76 -3.57 -9.87
N ASN A 711 16.14 -2.44 -9.29
CA ASN A 711 15.86 -2.18 -7.87
C ASN A 711 14.34 -2.04 -7.61
N GLN A 712 13.87 -2.50 -6.46
CA GLN A 712 12.49 -2.32 -5.97
C GLN A 712 12.52 -2.11 -4.44
N PRO A 713 11.54 -1.39 -3.84
CA PRO A 713 11.57 -1.07 -2.41
C PRO A 713 11.70 -2.31 -1.50
N GLY A 714 12.88 -2.48 -0.90
CA GLY A 714 13.24 -3.59 -0.03
C GLY A 714 13.69 -4.89 -0.72
N THR A 715 13.83 -4.90 -2.05
CA THR A 715 14.41 -6.02 -2.82
C THR A 715 14.63 -5.68 -4.30
N TYR A 716 15.81 -5.95 -4.83
CA TYR A 716 16.04 -6.09 -6.27
C TYR A 716 15.24 -7.24 -6.92
N ARG A 717 14.99 -7.14 -8.23
CA ARG A 717 14.68 -8.27 -9.13
C ARG A 717 15.67 -8.32 -10.31
N CYS A 718 15.98 -9.52 -10.77
CA CYS A 718 16.81 -9.75 -11.94
C CYS A 718 15.96 -10.14 -13.15
N GLU A 719 16.28 -9.63 -14.33
CA GLU A 719 15.62 -9.96 -15.59
C GLU A 719 16.66 -10.34 -16.65
N CYS A 720 16.48 -11.45 -17.36
CA CYS A 720 17.42 -11.81 -18.43
C CYS A 720 17.27 -10.88 -19.63
N VAL A 721 18.40 -10.46 -20.21
CA VAL A 721 18.41 -9.62 -21.42
C VAL A 721 17.79 -10.33 -22.62
N GLU A 722 17.33 -9.58 -23.64
CA GLU A 722 16.67 -10.17 -24.81
C GLU A 722 17.50 -11.31 -25.44
N GLY A 723 16.84 -12.45 -25.69
CA GLY A 723 17.48 -13.66 -26.19
C GLY A 723 18.03 -14.61 -25.12
N TYR A 724 17.86 -14.29 -23.82
CA TYR A 724 18.25 -15.15 -22.71
C TYR A 724 17.04 -15.48 -21.82
N GLN A 725 17.08 -16.63 -21.14
CA GLN A 725 16.10 -17.03 -20.12
C GLN A 725 16.80 -17.63 -18.90
N PHE A 726 16.14 -17.66 -17.75
CA PHE A 726 16.67 -18.35 -16.58
C PHE A 726 16.78 -19.86 -16.82
N ALA A 727 17.91 -20.44 -16.43
CA ALA A 727 18.10 -21.88 -16.36
C ALA A 727 17.28 -22.50 -15.21
N ALA A 728 17.31 -23.83 -15.09
CA ALA A 728 16.59 -24.58 -14.05
C ALA A 728 17.10 -24.31 -12.60
N ASP A 729 18.08 -23.44 -12.42
CA ASP A 729 18.54 -22.92 -11.13
C ASP A 729 17.83 -21.61 -10.69
N GLY A 730 17.03 -21.01 -11.59
CA GLY A 730 16.33 -19.74 -11.36
C GLY A 730 17.24 -18.52 -11.21
N ARG A 731 18.52 -18.60 -11.63
CA ARG A 731 19.52 -17.53 -11.44
C ARG A 731 20.47 -17.32 -12.62
N THR A 732 20.77 -18.36 -13.40
CA THR A 732 21.71 -18.24 -14.53
C THR A 732 20.95 -17.94 -15.81
N CYS A 733 21.13 -16.74 -16.38
CA CYS A 733 20.59 -16.42 -17.71
C CYS A 733 21.37 -17.15 -18.81
N VAL A 734 20.71 -18.10 -19.48
CA VAL A 734 21.25 -18.89 -20.60
C VAL A 734 20.63 -18.45 -21.92
N ALA A 735 21.45 -18.41 -22.97
CA ALA A 735 21.00 -17.99 -24.30
C ALA A 735 19.96 -18.98 -24.87
N VAL A 736 18.88 -18.44 -25.41
CA VAL A 736 17.81 -19.20 -26.05
C VAL A 736 17.99 -19.13 -27.55
N GLU A 737 18.30 -20.27 -28.18
CA GLU A 737 18.13 -20.43 -29.63
C GLU A 737 16.63 -20.48 -29.97
N TYR A 738 15.99 -19.31 -29.98
CA TYR A 738 14.64 -19.17 -30.52
C TYR A 738 14.65 -19.55 -32.00
N THR A 739 13.87 -20.57 -32.34
CA THR A 739 13.76 -21.12 -33.70
C THR A 739 12.83 -20.23 -34.52
N VAL A 740 13.41 -19.23 -35.18
CA VAL A 740 12.66 -18.16 -35.86
C VAL A 740 12.11 -18.65 -37.19
N ASN A 741 10.80 -18.82 -37.28
CA ASN A 741 10.11 -19.06 -38.55
C ASN A 741 10.10 -17.77 -39.40
N HIS A 742 11.16 -17.57 -40.20
CA HIS A 742 11.30 -16.43 -41.11
C HIS A 742 10.16 -16.31 -42.13
N CYS A 743 9.52 -17.42 -42.53
CA CYS A 743 8.36 -17.40 -43.41
C CYS A 743 7.13 -16.75 -42.75
N GLN A 744 6.89 -17.05 -41.46
CA GLN A 744 5.76 -16.48 -40.72
C GLN A 744 6.01 -15.02 -40.30
N ARG A 745 7.27 -14.64 -40.03
CA ARG A 745 7.64 -13.27 -39.65
C ARG A 745 7.86 -12.31 -40.84
N GLY A 746 7.78 -12.80 -42.08
CA GLY A 746 8.04 -12.00 -43.28
C GLY A 746 9.49 -11.53 -43.41
N THR A 747 10.43 -12.16 -42.71
CA THR A 747 11.87 -11.80 -42.67
C THR A 747 12.70 -12.76 -43.53
N HIS A 748 12.18 -13.10 -44.72
CA HIS A 748 12.79 -13.99 -45.69
C HIS A 748 13.19 -13.23 -46.97
N ASP A 749 14.17 -13.75 -47.70
CA ASP A 749 14.69 -13.17 -48.96
C ASP A 749 14.20 -13.89 -50.24
N CYS A 750 13.12 -14.67 -50.13
CA CYS A 750 12.39 -15.20 -51.29
C CYS A 750 11.81 -14.09 -52.17
N ASP A 751 11.56 -14.39 -53.45
CA ASP A 751 10.92 -13.47 -54.39
C ASP A 751 9.49 -13.08 -53.94
N ILE A 752 8.91 -12.07 -54.58
CA ILE A 752 7.58 -11.54 -54.26
C ILE A 752 6.52 -12.66 -54.14
N PRO A 753 5.53 -12.56 -53.22
CA PRO A 753 4.52 -13.62 -52.99
C PRO A 753 3.63 -13.98 -54.20
N GLN A 754 3.76 -13.24 -55.31
CA GLN A 754 3.09 -13.51 -56.59
C GLN A 754 3.91 -14.43 -57.52
N ARG A 755 5.17 -14.73 -57.17
CA ARG A 755 6.10 -15.57 -57.96
C ARG A 755 6.81 -16.66 -57.15
N ALA A 756 6.97 -16.49 -55.84
CA ALA A 756 7.59 -17.50 -54.96
C ALA A 756 6.81 -17.72 -53.65
N GLN A 757 7.08 -18.87 -53.03
CA GLN A 757 6.61 -19.25 -51.71
C GLN A 757 7.79 -19.56 -50.78
N CYS A 758 7.72 -19.08 -49.54
CA CYS A 758 8.64 -19.47 -48.46
C CYS A 758 8.14 -20.76 -47.79
N VAL A 759 9.02 -21.76 -47.67
CA VAL A 759 8.74 -23.04 -47.02
C VAL A 759 9.69 -23.20 -45.82
N TYR A 760 9.13 -23.28 -44.62
CA TYR A 760 9.88 -23.47 -43.39
C TYR A 760 10.37 -24.92 -43.27
N THR A 761 11.66 -25.12 -42.95
CA THR A 761 12.30 -26.45 -42.92
C THR A 761 12.76 -26.88 -41.51
N GLY A 762 12.55 -26.04 -40.50
CA GLY A 762 12.89 -26.31 -39.09
C GLY A 762 14.05 -25.47 -38.56
N GLY A 763 14.09 -25.26 -37.24
CA GLY A 763 15.08 -24.36 -36.63
C GLY A 763 14.81 -22.91 -37.01
N SER A 764 15.83 -22.20 -37.50
CA SER A 764 15.66 -20.90 -38.18
C SER A 764 15.83 -21.03 -39.71
N ALA A 765 15.76 -22.25 -40.25
CA ALA A 765 15.95 -22.52 -41.68
C ALA A 765 14.64 -22.47 -42.49
N TYR A 766 14.77 -22.00 -43.72
CA TYR A 766 13.72 -21.97 -44.72
C TYR A 766 14.31 -22.21 -46.12
N ILE A 767 13.46 -22.58 -47.07
CA ILE A 767 13.77 -22.66 -48.49
C ILE A 767 12.72 -21.86 -49.28
N CYS A 768 13.16 -21.23 -50.36
CA CYS A 768 12.28 -20.51 -51.28
C CYS A 768 11.99 -21.40 -52.50
N THR A 769 10.75 -21.42 -52.97
CA THR A 769 10.35 -22.18 -54.17
C THR A 769 9.51 -21.31 -55.09
N CYS A 770 9.84 -21.24 -56.38
CA CYS A 770 9.00 -20.56 -57.37
C CYS A 770 7.62 -21.23 -57.48
N LEU A 771 6.59 -20.42 -57.75
CA LEU A 771 5.24 -20.89 -58.00
C LEU A 771 5.13 -21.56 -59.39
N PRO A 772 4.13 -22.43 -59.62
CA PRO A 772 3.86 -22.98 -60.95
C PRO A 772 3.71 -21.87 -62.00
N GLY A 773 4.27 -22.09 -63.19
CA GLY A 773 4.38 -21.07 -64.25
C GLY A 773 5.65 -20.22 -64.16
N PHE A 774 6.43 -20.32 -63.07
CA PHE A 774 7.71 -19.62 -62.92
C PHE A 774 8.89 -20.59 -62.74
N LEU A 775 10.08 -20.17 -63.17
CA LEU A 775 11.33 -20.92 -63.07
C LEU A 775 12.42 -20.05 -62.41
N GLY A 776 13.23 -20.65 -61.53
CA GLY A 776 14.27 -19.93 -60.80
C GLY A 776 14.73 -20.66 -59.55
N ASP A 777 15.39 -19.94 -58.65
CA ASP A 777 15.93 -20.45 -57.37
C ASP A 777 15.01 -20.15 -56.16
N GLY A 778 13.83 -19.57 -56.40
CA GLY A 778 12.90 -19.12 -55.37
C GLY A 778 13.16 -17.70 -54.85
N ARG A 779 14.31 -17.10 -55.16
CA ARG A 779 14.71 -15.72 -54.78
C ARG A 779 14.65 -14.77 -55.98
N ALA A 780 14.92 -15.30 -57.17
CA ALA A 780 14.52 -14.72 -58.45
C ALA A 780 13.73 -15.77 -59.24
N CYS A 781 12.46 -15.48 -59.52
CA CYS A 781 11.57 -16.35 -60.29
C CYS A 781 11.11 -15.65 -61.57
N GLU A 782 11.54 -16.17 -62.72
CA GLU A 782 11.18 -15.64 -64.04
C GLU A 782 10.01 -16.42 -64.64
N ASP A 783 9.24 -15.74 -65.49
CA ASP A 783 8.01 -16.24 -66.12
C ASP A 783 8.33 -17.24 -67.24
N VAL A 784 7.66 -18.40 -67.26
CA VAL A 784 7.93 -19.46 -68.25
C VAL A 784 7.05 -19.23 -69.48
N ASP A 785 7.63 -18.71 -70.56
CA ASP A 785 6.92 -18.52 -71.83
C ASP A 785 6.53 -19.85 -72.50
N GLU A 786 5.34 -20.32 -72.16
CA GLU A 786 4.76 -21.57 -72.66
C GLU A 786 4.35 -21.47 -74.15
N CYS A 787 4.23 -20.25 -74.70
CA CYS A 787 3.99 -20.04 -76.12
C CYS A 787 5.19 -20.47 -76.98
N GLN A 788 6.42 -20.34 -76.47
CA GLN A 788 7.63 -20.84 -77.17
C GLN A 788 7.68 -22.37 -77.23
N GLN A 789 6.97 -23.07 -76.34
CA GLN A 789 6.90 -24.54 -76.30
C GLN A 789 5.78 -25.11 -77.20
N GLY A 790 4.84 -24.27 -77.66
CA GLY A 790 3.84 -24.64 -78.67
C GLY A 790 2.60 -25.39 -78.14
N HIS A 791 2.20 -25.14 -76.89
CA HIS A 791 1.08 -25.87 -76.23
C HIS A 791 -0.33 -25.50 -76.73
N CYS A 792 -0.50 -24.43 -77.53
CA CYS A 792 -1.79 -24.06 -78.14
C CYS A 792 -2.11 -24.85 -79.42
N HIS A 793 -3.36 -24.81 -79.87
CA HIS A 793 -3.74 -25.37 -81.17
C HIS A 793 -2.97 -24.70 -82.33
N PRO A 794 -2.59 -25.42 -83.40
CA PRO A 794 -1.91 -24.82 -84.56
C PRO A 794 -2.72 -23.68 -85.22
N ASP A 795 -4.04 -23.73 -85.13
CA ASP A 795 -4.97 -22.68 -85.59
C ASP A 795 -5.38 -21.68 -84.49
N ALA A 796 -4.57 -21.53 -83.44
CA ALA A 796 -4.68 -20.48 -82.43
C ALA A 796 -3.46 -19.53 -82.45
N PHE A 797 -3.65 -18.33 -81.89
CA PHE A 797 -2.58 -17.51 -81.35
C PHE A 797 -2.38 -17.83 -79.87
N CYS A 798 -1.14 -17.69 -79.39
CA CYS A 798 -0.80 -17.81 -77.98
C CYS A 798 -0.38 -16.45 -77.44
N TYR A 799 -0.84 -16.11 -76.23
CA TYR A 799 -0.42 -14.94 -75.49
C TYR A 799 0.05 -15.38 -74.11
N ASN A 800 1.34 -15.17 -73.84
CA ASN A 800 1.96 -15.47 -72.55
C ASN A 800 1.52 -14.44 -71.49
N THR A 801 1.36 -14.87 -70.24
CA THR A 801 0.92 -14.04 -69.11
C THR A 801 1.66 -14.44 -67.83
N PRO A 802 1.80 -13.56 -66.81
CA PRO A 802 2.54 -13.93 -65.60
C PRO A 802 1.97 -15.18 -64.90
N GLY A 803 2.72 -16.28 -64.94
CA GLY A 803 2.40 -17.59 -64.37
C GLY A 803 1.47 -18.49 -65.21
N SER A 804 1.17 -18.14 -66.47
CA SER A 804 0.32 -18.97 -67.36
C SER A 804 0.27 -18.47 -68.81
N PHE A 805 -0.42 -19.20 -69.69
CA PHE A 805 -0.64 -18.79 -71.07
C PHE A 805 -2.10 -18.88 -71.49
N SER A 806 -2.48 -18.06 -72.46
CA SER A 806 -3.83 -18.04 -73.05
C SER A 806 -3.79 -18.29 -74.55
N CYS A 807 -4.62 -19.23 -75.00
CA CYS A 807 -4.77 -19.56 -76.41
C CYS A 807 -6.06 -18.93 -76.97
N GLN A 808 -6.01 -18.34 -78.17
CA GLN A 808 -7.19 -17.78 -78.85
C GLN A 808 -7.24 -18.25 -80.31
N CYS A 809 -8.34 -18.87 -80.71
CA CYS A 809 -8.51 -19.36 -82.09
C CYS A 809 -8.41 -18.23 -83.13
N LYS A 810 -7.78 -18.51 -84.27
CA LYS A 810 -7.64 -17.60 -85.41
C LYS A 810 -9.01 -17.31 -86.04
N ALA A 811 -9.13 -16.17 -86.73
CA ALA A 811 -10.38 -15.78 -87.39
C ALA A 811 -10.87 -16.85 -88.38
N GLY A 812 -12.16 -17.22 -88.29
CA GLY A 812 -12.76 -18.35 -89.02
C GLY A 812 -12.78 -19.68 -88.25
N TYR A 813 -12.26 -19.71 -87.02
CA TYR A 813 -12.31 -20.85 -86.12
C TYR A 813 -12.97 -20.48 -84.78
N ARG A 814 -13.60 -21.47 -84.13
CA ARG A 814 -14.20 -21.36 -82.79
C ARG A 814 -13.66 -22.47 -81.90
N GLY A 815 -13.55 -22.20 -80.61
CA GLY A 815 -13.03 -23.15 -79.62
C GLY A 815 -12.48 -22.48 -78.38
N ASP A 816 -11.79 -23.27 -77.56
CA ASP A 816 -11.12 -22.88 -76.32
C ASP A 816 -9.63 -22.48 -76.52
N GLY A 817 -9.19 -22.38 -77.77
CA GLY A 817 -7.79 -22.09 -78.14
C GLY A 817 -6.85 -23.31 -78.09
N PHE A 818 -7.19 -24.34 -77.33
CA PHE A 818 -6.50 -25.64 -77.33
C PHE A 818 -7.07 -26.60 -78.37
N ARG A 819 -8.34 -26.40 -78.75
CA ARG A 819 -9.07 -27.12 -79.80
C ARG A 819 -9.87 -26.11 -80.61
N CYS A 820 -9.37 -25.75 -81.79
CA CYS A 820 -10.05 -24.82 -82.69
C CYS A 820 -10.67 -25.58 -83.88
N VAL A 821 -11.98 -25.45 -84.06
CA VAL A 821 -12.71 -26.01 -85.20
C VAL A 821 -13.19 -24.89 -86.13
N LEU A 822 -13.22 -25.15 -87.44
CA LEU A 822 -13.72 -24.22 -88.47
C LEU A 822 -15.22 -23.91 -88.25
N GLY A 823 -15.63 -22.63 -88.27
CA GLY A 823 -17.02 -22.21 -87.98
C GLY A 823 -17.33 -20.73 -88.12
#